data_AF-A0A8H5SXJ5-F1
#
_entry.id   AF-A0A8H5SXJ5-F1
#
_cell.length_a   1.000
_cell.length_b   1.000
_cell.length_c   1.000
_cell.angle_alpha   90.00
_cell.angle_beta   90.00
_cell.angle_gamma   90.00
#
_symmetry.space_group_name_H-M   'P 1'
#
loop_
_entity.id
_entity.type
_entity.pdbx_description
1 polymer ?
#
loop_
_entity_poly.entity_id
_entity_poly.type
_entity_poly.pdbx_seq_one_letter_code
_entity_poly.pdbx_strand_id
1 'polypeptide(L)'
;MEKSIRHRPTDIESSNGTPMNDGIGRISNSILREVRDVMGLDFLPTAIQARIGGAKGLWMMDSSLCPPDERLIEIYPSQRKWNCNWSDPAHRTLEVVTVSSNTGPAFLNLQFIPILEEQAIDRRLMRTTISEHIDKPLHEDLDDAKAAMEIPEVFRKWIHETSYSTFGDSQDGTSWFVRGLPADWPGTMSFLSDGGFEPRKLEFLNTMMFNHQIQRWKQMETKLHIKIAMSTSALMTIDFQGVLAPNEVQLCFSPAFDDGEQTLDNLGGFDVLVGRCPAHLPSDIQKVSAVFKPELRQFKNVIIFSSLGDEPLANKLSGGDYDGDKAWVCWDPNIVNNFKNTDVPSPLNFKEYFQPNTQTLGSLAAGYDKPYYLDMFLEEAFDFHLNPSFMGICTGYKESLAYHEGSIGNETVVKLSMLLSALVDQEKSGSEFNDSIWCRFKKEQCGGKMMLKVPTYKTDDIAALATSSHIIDSLKLAIHERIQKGLRDFSIYRTGSSIGYDKPVLTTFDSDLVSYWNDFEDQANQVTSLFDPNSCWFKDFRSHLIEEIDECRTYWRKAISSKEDYRTKVIPVHERWKNILPTIKSNSLVASLMVSSLKSGVCRSKDLGLWDLLKASLTFKRHHQHAKFVWQIAGRQLQFIKACSVQGGGQNDVLVPIPVVSRVYKFLRPDTRRIERALANQEEDFENA
;
A
#
# COMPACT_ATOMS: atom_id res chain seq x y z
N MET A 1 -24.87 27.60 -20.74
CA MET A 1 -24.44 26.23 -20.37
C MET A 1 -24.22 25.34 -21.58
N GLU A 2 -25.10 25.29 -22.59
CA GLU A 2 -24.86 24.47 -23.82
C GLU A 2 -23.57 24.84 -24.58
N LYS A 3 -23.11 26.10 -24.50
CA LYS A 3 -21.85 26.54 -25.12
C LYS A 3 -20.57 25.94 -24.48
N SER A 4 -20.67 25.32 -23.30
CA SER A 4 -19.52 24.81 -22.54
C SER A 4 -19.13 23.37 -22.88
N ILE A 5 -20.00 22.61 -23.54
CA ILE A 5 -19.72 21.22 -23.97
C ILE A 5 -19.59 21.22 -25.49
N ARG A 6 -18.41 20.89 -26.00
CA ARG A 6 -18.13 20.86 -27.44
C ARG A 6 -18.02 19.42 -27.92
N HIS A 7 -19.03 18.97 -28.66
CA HIS A 7 -18.99 17.68 -29.35
C HIS A 7 -18.14 17.78 -30.61
N ARG A 8 -17.08 17.00 -30.68
CA ARG A 8 -16.24 16.86 -31.88
C ARG A 8 -16.88 15.87 -32.85
N PRO A 9 -16.89 16.17 -34.16
CA PRO A 9 -17.53 15.31 -35.15
C PRO A 9 -16.74 14.02 -35.41
N THR A 10 -15.41 14.08 -35.35
CA THR A 10 -14.48 12.99 -35.62
C THR A 10 -13.40 12.92 -34.54
N ASP A 11 -12.81 11.74 -34.38
CA ASP A 11 -11.56 11.56 -33.65
C ASP A 11 -10.38 12.15 -34.45
N ILE A 12 -9.22 12.27 -33.79
CA ILE A 12 -7.95 12.54 -34.45
C ILE A 12 -7.52 11.20 -35.05
N GLU A 13 -7.45 11.11 -36.37
CA GLU A 13 -7.18 9.86 -37.08
C GLU A 13 -5.81 9.88 -37.76
N SER A 14 -5.16 8.72 -37.83
CA SER A 14 -3.98 8.54 -38.68
C SER A 14 -4.36 8.46 -40.16
N SER A 15 -3.36 8.36 -41.05
CA SER A 15 -3.58 8.23 -42.50
C SER A 15 -4.38 7.01 -42.91
N ASN A 16 -4.48 5.98 -42.06
CA ASN A 16 -5.28 4.78 -42.32
C ASN A 16 -6.68 4.81 -41.66
N GLY A 17 -7.05 5.92 -41.00
CA GLY A 17 -8.35 6.09 -40.33
C GLY A 17 -8.40 5.54 -38.90
N THR A 18 -7.27 5.09 -38.33
CA THR A 18 -7.21 4.63 -36.94
C THR A 18 -7.28 5.83 -35.97
N PRO A 19 -8.18 5.83 -34.97
CA PRO A 19 -8.19 6.86 -33.94
C PRO A 19 -6.88 6.90 -33.13
N MET A 20 -6.25 8.07 -33.08
CA MET A 20 -5.03 8.35 -32.32
C MET A 20 -5.30 8.91 -30.92
N ASN A 21 -6.56 9.28 -30.62
CA ASN A 21 -7.01 9.86 -29.34
C ASN A 21 -8.15 9.07 -28.69
N ASP A 22 -8.21 7.76 -28.90
CA ASP A 22 -9.31 6.92 -28.40
C ASP A 22 -9.50 7.11 -26.88
N GLY A 23 -10.66 7.66 -26.48
CA GLY A 23 -11.02 7.84 -25.08
C GLY A 23 -10.51 9.14 -24.44
N ILE A 24 -9.76 10.00 -25.12
CA ILE A 24 -9.21 11.24 -24.55
C ILE A 24 -9.69 12.52 -25.27
N GLY A 25 -9.99 13.54 -24.45
CA GLY A 25 -10.37 14.88 -24.90
C GLY A 25 -9.64 16.00 -24.15
N ARG A 26 -9.94 17.25 -24.52
CA ARG A 26 -9.38 18.44 -23.87
C ARG A 26 -10.37 19.07 -22.91
N ILE A 27 -9.86 19.66 -21.83
CA ILE A 27 -10.65 20.39 -20.85
C ILE A 27 -9.96 21.69 -20.46
N SER A 28 -10.76 22.75 -20.31
CA SER A 28 -10.29 24.07 -19.90
C SER A 28 -9.67 24.08 -18.49
N ASN A 29 -8.70 24.98 -18.30
CA ASN A 29 -8.07 25.23 -17.01
C ASN A 29 -9.05 25.66 -15.91
N SER A 30 -10.13 26.37 -16.26
CA SER A 30 -11.16 26.80 -15.31
C SER A 30 -11.82 25.60 -14.62
N ILE A 31 -12.22 24.57 -15.39
CA ILE A 31 -12.84 23.36 -14.85
C ILE A 31 -11.84 22.56 -14.00
N LEU A 32 -10.57 22.46 -14.41
CA LEU A 32 -9.55 21.76 -13.60
C LEU A 32 -9.30 22.46 -12.25
N ARG A 33 -9.40 23.80 -12.19
CA ARG A 33 -9.34 24.54 -10.92
C ARG A 33 -10.55 24.24 -10.04
N GLU A 34 -11.75 24.16 -10.61
CA GLU A 34 -12.95 23.74 -9.87
C GLU A 34 -12.79 22.32 -9.32
N VAL A 35 -12.25 21.39 -10.12
CA VAL A 35 -11.95 20.02 -9.67
C VAL A 35 -10.97 20.03 -8.51
N ARG A 36 -9.86 20.79 -8.62
CA ARG A 36 -8.90 20.97 -7.52
C ARG A 36 -9.59 21.47 -6.25
N ASP A 37 -10.40 22.51 -6.35
CA ASP A 37 -11.02 23.17 -5.19
C ASP A 37 -12.07 22.28 -4.53
N VAL A 38 -12.88 21.55 -5.31
CA VAL A 38 -13.90 20.61 -4.81
C VAL A 38 -13.26 19.37 -4.19
N MET A 39 -12.19 18.84 -4.80
CA MET A 39 -11.49 17.66 -4.29
C MET A 39 -10.46 17.99 -3.19
N GLY A 40 -10.19 19.27 -2.91
CA GLY A 40 -9.20 19.70 -1.91
C GLY A 40 -7.75 19.37 -2.28
N LEU A 41 -7.41 19.37 -3.57
CA LEU A 41 -6.05 19.06 -4.05
C LEU A 41 -5.11 20.24 -3.82
N ASP A 42 -3.87 19.96 -3.42
CA ASP A 42 -2.80 20.94 -3.23
C ASP A 42 -2.08 21.32 -4.54
N PHE A 43 -2.40 20.64 -5.64
CA PHE A 43 -1.89 20.91 -6.99
C PHE A 43 -3.02 20.99 -8.03
N LEU A 44 -2.76 21.65 -9.16
CA LEU A 44 -3.67 21.63 -10.30
C LEU A 44 -3.42 20.37 -11.13
N PRO A 45 -4.39 19.44 -11.27
CA PRO A 45 -4.19 18.23 -12.07
C PRO A 45 -4.07 18.56 -13.56
N THR A 46 -3.16 17.85 -14.24
CA THR A 46 -2.95 17.93 -15.69
C THR A 46 -4.05 17.21 -16.46
N ALA A 47 -4.50 16.06 -15.94
CA ALA A 47 -5.53 15.25 -16.55
C ALA A 47 -6.43 14.65 -15.48
N ILE A 48 -7.68 14.40 -15.87
CA ILE A 48 -8.70 13.77 -15.03
C ILE A 48 -9.36 12.64 -15.79
N GLN A 49 -9.55 11.51 -15.12
CA GLN A 49 -10.42 10.46 -15.60
C GLN A 49 -11.82 10.75 -15.07
N ALA A 50 -12.81 10.86 -15.95
CA ALA A 50 -14.14 11.29 -15.56
C ALA A 50 -15.24 10.62 -16.37
N ARG A 51 -16.49 10.96 -16.04
CA ARG A 51 -17.69 10.67 -16.83
C ARG A 51 -18.52 11.95 -16.90
N ILE A 52 -19.20 12.16 -18.02
CA ILE A 52 -20.12 13.27 -18.19
C ILE A 52 -21.20 12.88 -19.22
N GLY A 53 -22.45 12.78 -18.78
CA GLY A 53 -23.55 12.35 -19.61
C GLY A 53 -23.27 11.00 -20.29
N GLY A 54 -23.31 10.97 -21.62
CA GLY A 54 -22.99 9.77 -22.41
C GLY A 54 -21.49 9.53 -22.66
N ALA A 55 -20.60 10.33 -22.10
CA ALA A 55 -19.16 10.26 -22.36
C ALA A 55 -18.36 9.69 -21.17
N LYS A 56 -17.39 8.82 -21.48
CA LYS A 56 -16.42 8.25 -20.55
C LYS A 56 -15.01 8.41 -21.14
N GLY A 57 -14.06 8.78 -20.29
CA GLY A 57 -12.65 8.68 -20.64
C GLY A 57 -11.75 9.61 -19.83
N LEU A 58 -10.67 10.06 -20.45
CA LEU A 58 -9.73 11.01 -19.90
C LEU A 58 -9.94 12.40 -20.51
N TRP A 59 -9.75 13.44 -19.71
CA TRP A 59 -9.66 14.81 -20.18
C TRP A 59 -8.37 15.44 -19.69
N MET A 60 -7.58 15.97 -20.62
CA MET A 60 -6.34 16.67 -20.30
C MET A 60 -6.46 18.17 -20.52
N MET A 61 -5.66 18.92 -19.76
CA MET A 61 -5.57 20.36 -19.82
C MET A 61 -5.39 20.86 -21.26
N ASP A 62 -6.25 21.78 -21.67
CA ASP A 62 -6.06 22.53 -22.90
C ASP A 62 -5.01 23.64 -22.68
N SER A 63 -3.95 23.58 -23.48
CA SER A 63 -2.85 24.55 -23.47
C SER A 63 -3.06 25.71 -24.45
N SER A 64 -4.10 25.64 -25.29
CA SER A 64 -4.41 26.73 -26.22
C SER A 64 -4.79 28.01 -25.45
N LEU A 65 -4.57 29.16 -26.09
CA LEU A 65 -4.86 30.50 -25.54
C LEU A 65 -6.39 30.73 -25.46
N CYS A 66 -7.11 29.91 -24.72
CA CYS A 66 -8.49 30.18 -24.35
C CYS A 66 -8.52 31.32 -23.31
N PRO A 67 -9.57 32.15 -23.31
CA PRO A 67 -9.82 33.08 -22.22
C PRO A 67 -9.78 32.32 -20.87
N PRO A 68 -9.11 32.86 -19.85
CA PRO A 68 -8.88 32.16 -18.58
C PRO A 68 -10.16 31.74 -17.85
N ASP A 69 -11.29 32.38 -18.15
CA ASP A 69 -12.59 32.13 -17.53
C ASP A 69 -13.54 31.29 -18.39
N GLU A 70 -13.11 30.85 -19.59
CA GLU A 70 -13.96 30.01 -20.43
C GLU A 70 -14.05 28.59 -19.86
N ARG A 71 -15.28 28.13 -19.62
CA ARG A 71 -15.57 26.74 -19.22
C ARG A 71 -15.87 25.93 -20.48
N LEU A 72 -14.91 25.13 -20.89
CA LEU A 72 -15.01 24.27 -22.07
C LEU A 72 -14.55 22.85 -21.75
N ILE A 73 -15.33 21.87 -22.21
CA ILE A 73 -14.96 20.46 -22.26
C ILE A 73 -15.25 19.92 -23.66
N GLU A 74 -14.28 19.23 -24.25
CA GLU A 74 -14.43 18.62 -25.57
C GLU A 74 -14.75 17.14 -25.44
N ILE A 75 -15.71 16.65 -26.22
CA ILE A 75 -16.13 15.25 -26.23
C ILE A 75 -15.99 14.69 -27.63
N TYR A 76 -15.18 13.64 -27.76
CA TYR A 76 -14.92 12.96 -29.02
C TYR A 76 -15.85 11.77 -29.27
N PRO A 77 -15.99 11.26 -30.52
CA PRO A 77 -16.77 10.06 -30.81
C PRO A 77 -16.38 8.85 -29.96
N SER A 78 -15.08 8.52 -29.89
CA SER A 78 -14.54 7.44 -29.05
C SER A 78 -14.98 7.48 -27.57
N GLN A 79 -15.16 8.68 -27.02
CA GLN A 79 -15.62 8.87 -25.63
C GLN A 79 -17.13 8.62 -25.45
N ARG A 80 -17.95 8.82 -26.48
CA ARG A 80 -19.42 8.71 -26.42
C ARG A 80 -19.87 7.26 -26.48
N LYS A 81 -20.41 6.75 -25.37
CA LYS A 81 -20.87 5.36 -25.24
C LYS A 81 -22.34 5.17 -25.60
N TRP A 82 -23.15 6.23 -25.53
CA TRP A 82 -24.52 6.26 -26.08
C TRP A 82 -24.93 7.68 -26.49
N ASN A 83 -26.01 7.78 -27.27
CA ASN A 83 -26.56 9.07 -27.68
C ASN A 83 -27.32 9.74 -26.52
N CYS A 84 -26.65 10.61 -25.78
CA CYS A 84 -27.24 11.39 -24.70
C CYS A 84 -27.96 12.64 -25.26
N ASN A 85 -29.13 12.97 -24.72
CA ASN A 85 -29.91 14.15 -25.11
C ASN A 85 -29.51 15.44 -24.36
N TRP A 86 -28.63 15.35 -23.36
CA TRP A 86 -28.07 16.47 -22.59
C TRP A 86 -29.09 17.42 -21.95
N SER A 87 -30.36 17.02 -21.83
CA SER A 87 -31.44 17.87 -21.28
C SER A 87 -31.42 17.90 -19.75
N ASP A 88 -31.17 16.75 -19.12
CA ASP A 88 -31.05 16.61 -17.66
C ASP A 88 -29.78 17.31 -17.15
N PRO A 89 -29.87 18.15 -16.09
CA PRO A 89 -28.70 18.69 -15.42
C PRO A 89 -27.66 17.64 -15.01
N ALA A 90 -28.07 16.46 -14.56
CA ALA A 90 -27.18 15.37 -14.17
C ALA A 90 -26.29 14.90 -15.35
N HIS A 91 -26.83 14.88 -16.58
CA HIS A 91 -26.05 14.54 -17.77
C HIS A 91 -24.99 15.59 -18.13
N ARG A 92 -25.03 16.78 -17.51
CA ARG A 92 -24.05 17.87 -17.71
C ARG A 92 -23.15 18.05 -16.49
N THR A 93 -23.22 17.15 -15.51
CA THR A 93 -22.35 17.13 -14.34
C THR A 93 -21.11 16.30 -14.65
N LEU A 94 -19.94 16.86 -14.37
CA LEU A 94 -18.67 16.16 -14.51
C LEU A 94 -18.40 15.30 -13.26
N GLU A 95 -18.28 14.00 -13.45
CA GLU A 95 -18.07 13.01 -12.39
C GLU A 95 -16.61 12.51 -12.45
N VAL A 96 -15.77 13.03 -11.57
CA VAL A 96 -14.33 12.70 -11.54
C VAL A 96 -14.09 11.39 -10.81
N VAL A 97 -13.32 10.49 -11.43
CA VAL A 97 -12.94 9.17 -10.87
C VAL A 97 -11.51 9.18 -10.34
N THR A 98 -10.58 9.80 -11.05
CA THR A 98 -9.17 9.88 -10.65
C THR A 98 -8.52 11.09 -11.32
N VAL A 99 -7.45 11.61 -10.71
CA VAL A 99 -6.66 12.72 -11.23
C VAL A 99 -5.21 12.31 -11.47
N SER A 100 -4.53 12.98 -12.41
CA SER A 100 -3.09 12.81 -12.64
C SER A 100 -2.30 13.16 -11.38
N SER A 101 -1.45 12.26 -10.93
CA SER A 101 -0.63 12.43 -9.71
C SER A 101 0.69 11.68 -9.88
N ASN A 102 1.72 12.14 -9.17
CA ASN A 102 2.99 11.41 -9.10
C ASN A 102 2.80 10.16 -8.24
N THR A 103 3.12 8.99 -8.79
CA THR A 103 2.96 7.69 -8.10
C THR A 103 4.26 7.16 -7.49
N GLY A 104 5.38 7.86 -7.69
CA GLY A 104 6.70 7.42 -7.23
C GLY A 104 7.20 6.16 -7.96
N PRO A 105 8.22 5.48 -7.39
CA PRO A 105 8.76 4.27 -7.99
C PRO A 105 7.75 3.12 -8.09
N ALA A 106 7.71 2.46 -9.25
CA ALA A 106 6.79 1.35 -9.49
C ALA A 106 7.39 -0.03 -9.12
N PHE A 107 6.50 -0.97 -8.85
CA PHE A 107 6.84 -2.38 -8.72
C PHE A 107 6.73 -3.07 -10.07
N LEU A 108 7.69 -3.93 -10.38
CA LEU A 108 7.70 -4.75 -11.58
C LEU A 108 6.58 -5.80 -11.48
N ASN A 109 5.62 -5.75 -12.41
CA ASN A 109 4.56 -6.75 -12.47
C ASN A 109 5.12 -8.11 -12.89
N LEU A 110 4.64 -9.18 -12.26
CA LEU A 110 5.03 -10.56 -12.56
C LEU A 110 4.91 -10.90 -14.06
N GLN A 111 3.90 -10.34 -14.75
CA GLN A 111 3.67 -10.57 -16.19
C GLN A 111 4.73 -9.91 -17.08
N PHE A 112 5.39 -8.84 -16.62
CA PHE A 112 6.46 -8.20 -17.39
C PHE A 112 7.76 -8.99 -17.33
N ILE A 113 8.04 -9.73 -16.25
CA ILE A 113 9.31 -10.45 -16.07
C ILE A 113 9.60 -11.41 -17.26
N PRO A 114 8.68 -12.30 -17.69
CA PRO A 114 8.92 -13.14 -18.86
C PRO A 114 9.08 -12.35 -20.17
N ILE A 115 8.42 -11.20 -20.30
CA ILE A 115 8.52 -10.35 -21.51
C ILE A 115 9.90 -9.70 -21.58
N LEU A 116 10.38 -9.13 -20.46
CA LEU A 116 11.72 -8.56 -20.36
C LEU A 116 12.79 -9.60 -20.64
N GLU A 117 12.63 -10.83 -20.19
CA GLU A 117 13.55 -11.92 -20.51
C GLU A 117 13.50 -12.34 -21.98
N GLU A 118 12.32 -12.53 -22.55
CA GLU A 118 12.17 -12.98 -23.95
C GLU A 118 12.79 -11.97 -24.93
N GLN A 119 12.59 -10.68 -24.66
CA GLN A 119 13.08 -9.56 -25.47
C GLN A 119 14.48 -9.07 -25.06
N ALA A 120 15.14 -9.75 -24.11
CA ALA A 120 16.50 -9.40 -23.71
C ALA A 120 17.50 -9.76 -24.82
N ILE A 121 18.44 -8.85 -25.10
CA ILE A 121 19.61 -9.12 -25.95
C ILE A 121 20.49 -10.18 -25.28
N ASP A 122 20.73 -10.03 -23.97
CA ASP A 122 21.34 -11.03 -23.09
C ASP A 122 20.40 -11.39 -21.94
N ARG A 123 19.81 -12.59 -22.02
CA ARG A 123 18.89 -13.13 -21.01
C ARG A 123 19.54 -13.30 -19.63
N ARG A 124 20.82 -13.67 -19.58
CA ARG A 124 21.53 -13.86 -18.30
C ARG A 124 21.77 -12.53 -17.62
N LEU A 125 22.20 -11.52 -18.39
CA LEU A 125 22.37 -10.17 -17.87
C LEU A 125 21.04 -9.60 -17.34
N MET A 126 19.93 -9.82 -18.06
CA MET A 126 18.60 -9.40 -17.61
C MET A 126 18.21 -10.07 -16.27
N ARG A 127 18.43 -11.38 -16.14
CA ARG A 127 18.18 -12.11 -14.88
C ARG A 127 19.01 -11.54 -13.73
N THR A 128 20.30 -11.29 -13.95
CA THR A 128 21.19 -10.72 -12.93
C THR A 128 20.72 -9.31 -12.54
N THR A 129 20.40 -8.45 -13.51
CA THR A 129 19.93 -7.08 -13.28
C THR A 129 18.65 -7.07 -12.42
N ILE A 130 17.64 -7.87 -12.78
CA ILE A 130 16.40 -7.97 -11.98
C ILE A 130 16.68 -8.52 -10.57
N SER A 131 17.66 -9.43 -10.45
CA SER A 131 18.10 -9.99 -9.17
C SER A 131 18.81 -8.96 -8.28
N GLU A 132 19.58 -8.03 -8.85
CA GLU A 132 20.25 -6.93 -8.13
C GLU A 132 19.25 -5.92 -7.56
N HIS A 133 18.14 -5.66 -8.28
CA HIS A 133 17.03 -4.85 -7.77
C HIS A 133 16.29 -5.48 -6.58
N ILE A 134 16.55 -6.75 -6.26
CA ILE A 134 16.09 -7.39 -5.02
C ILE A 134 17.10 -7.15 -3.89
N ASP A 135 18.40 -7.21 -4.18
CA ASP A 135 19.47 -7.15 -3.19
C ASP A 135 19.56 -5.78 -2.49
N LYS A 136 19.68 -4.70 -3.29
CA LYS A 136 19.90 -3.35 -2.77
C LYS A 136 18.78 -2.92 -1.79
N PRO A 137 17.47 -3.02 -2.15
CA PRO A 137 16.40 -2.63 -1.22
C PRO A 137 16.30 -3.50 0.03
N LEU A 138 16.61 -4.80 -0.06
CA LEU A 138 16.58 -5.69 1.12
C LEU A 138 17.73 -5.36 2.11
N HIS A 139 18.88 -4.97 1.57
CA HIS A 139 20.02 -4.55 2.39
C HIS A 139 19.73 -3.20 3.07
N GLU A 140 19.25 -2.22 2.31
CA GLU A 140 18.81 -0.91 2.82
C GLU A 140 17.71 -1.07 3.87
N ASP A 141 16.66 -1.85 3.61
CA ASP A 141 15.58 -2.14 4.58
C ASP A 141 16.11 -2.74 5.88
N LEU A 142 17.14 -3.59 5.81
CA LEU A 142 17.76 -4.23 6.97
C LEU A 142 18.59 -3.21 7.77
N ASP A 143 19.37 -2.38 7.09
CA ASP A 143 20.21 -1.38 7.75
C ASP A 143 19.36 -0.25 8.35
N ASP A 144 18.30 0.18 7.68
CA ASP A 144 17.27 1.07 8.24
C ASP A 144 16.64 0.46 9.50
N ALA A 145 16.31 -0.83 9.49
CA ALA A 145 15.78 -1.51 10.65
C ALA A 145 16.80 -1.60 11.81
N LYS A 146 18.10 -1.78 11.52
CA LYS A 146 19.14 -1.75 12.56
C LYS A 146 19.31 -0.34 13.12
N ALA A 147 19.41 0.68 12.28
CA ALA A 147 19.53 2.08 12.70
C ALA A 147 18.33 2.51 13.55
N ALA A 148 17.13 2.11 13.14
CA ALA A 148 15.89 2.30 13.89
C ALA A 148 15.86 1.56 15.24
N MET A 149 16.68 0.53 15.45
CA MET A 149 16.81 -0.08 16.77
C MET A 149 17.69 0.74 17.73
N GLU A 150 18.63 1.51 17.19
CA GLU A 150 19.63 2.24 17.97
C GLU A 150 19.18 3.64 18.37
N ILE A 151 18.55 4.37 17.45
CA ILE A 151 18.22 5.79 17.63
C ILE A 151 16.70 5.96 17.71
N PRO A 152 16.14 6.45 18.84
CA PRO A 152 14.70 6.62 19.02
C PRO A 152 14.01 7.47 17.94
N GLU A 153 14.66 8.55 17.49
CA GLU A 153 14.18 9.43 16.44
C GLU A 153 14.09 8.68 15.09
N VAL A 154 15.12 7.90 14.75
CA VAL A 154 15.14 7.06 13.56
C VAL A 154 14.07 5.97 13.67
N PHE A 155 13.84 5.41 14.86
CA PHE A 155 12.74 4.46 15.09
C PHE A 155 11.38 5.09 14.76
N ARG A 156 11.16 6.34 15.19
CA ARG A 156 9.91 7.06 14.88
C ARG A 156 9.75 7.30 13.38
N LYS A 157 10.83 7.69 12.69
CA LYS A 157 10.86 7.84 11.22
C LYS A 157 10.54 6.51 10.52
N TRP A 158 11.22 5.44 10.89
CA TRP A 158 11.02 4.09 10.34
C TRP A 158 9.59 3.57 10.52
N ILE A 159 8.97 3.77 11.69
CA ILE A 159 7.55 3.41 11.89
C ILE A 159 6.69 4.17 10.89
N HIS A 160 6.93 5.47 10.70
CA HIS A 160 6.12 6.31 9.81
C HIS A 160 6.26 5.89 8.34
N GLU A 161 7.48 5.64 7.87
CA GLU A 161 7.76 5.26 6.47
C GLU A 161 7.22 3.86 6.15
N THR A 162 7.29 2.93 7.09
CA THR A 162 6.86 1.54 6.88
C THR A 162 5.38 1.29 7.16
N SER A 163 4.64 2.30 7.63
CA SER A 163 3.21 2.21 7.96
C SER A 163 2.30 2.97 7.01
N TYR A 164 2.85 3.68 6.01
CA TYR A 164 2.11 4.67 5.21
C TYR A 164 0.89 4.09 4.46
N SER A 165 0.88 2.78 4.15
CA SER A 165 -0.29 2.09 3.59
C SER A 165 -1.49 1.95 4.55
N THR A 166 -1.29 2.22 5.85
CA THR A 166 -2.29 2.03 6.93
C THR A 166 -2.75 3.36 7.54
N PHE A 167 -2.06 4.47 7.26
CA PHE A 167 -2.38 5.80 7.82
C PHE A 167 -3.45 6.58 7.03
N GLY A 168 -4.02 5.96 5.98
CA GLY A 168 -5.17 6.47 5.25
C GLY A 168 -6.44 6.47 6.10
N ASP A 169 -6.79 7.64 6.61
CA ASP A 169 -8.18 8.13 6.68
C ASP A 169 -9.24 7.25 7.36
N SER A 170 -8.92 6.65 8.51
CA SER A 170 -10.00 6.34 9.47
C SER A 170 -10.48 7.64 10.12
N GLN A 171 -11.33 8.36 9.39
CA GLN A 171 -12.16 9.48 9.86
C GLN A 171 -13.24 9.03 10.86
N ASP A 172 -13.38 7.73 11.08
CA ASP A 172 -14.29 7.22 12.09
C ASP A 172 -13.84 7.72 13.47
N GLY A 173 -14.74 8.47 14.12
CA GLY A 173 -14.62 8.91 15.52
C GLY A 173 -14.59 7.76 16.54
N THR A 174 -14.17 6.57 16.14
CA THR A 174 -13.89 5.45 17.03
C THR A 174 -12.61 5.70 17.84
N SER A 175 -12.62 5.26 19.09
CA SER A 175 -11.51 5.44 20.04
C SER A 175 -10.21 4.89 19.48
N TRP A 176 -9.23 5.77 19.24
CA TRP A 176 -7.85 5.47 18.85
C TRP A 176 -7.15 4.45 19.76
N PHE A 177 -7.53 4.42 21.04
CA PHE A 177 -7.09 3.40 21.99
C PHE A 177 -8.06 2.23 22.04
N VAL A 178 -7.51 1.02 21.92
CA VAL A 178 -8.16 -0.20 22.38
C VAL A 178 -7.49 -0.55 23.70
N ARG A 179 -8.09 -0.04 24.79
CA ARG A 179 -7.69 -0.33 26.19
C ARG A 179 -6.39 0.37 26.60
N GLY A 180 -5.36 -0.39 26.97
CA GLY A 180 -4.08 0.14 27.42
C GLY A 180 -3.19 0.65 26.27
N LEU A 181 -3.47 0.33 25.01
CA LEU A 181 -2.65 0.72 23.87
C LEU A 181 -3.49 1.15 22.66
N PRO A 182 -2.89 1.85 21.68
CA PRO A 182 -3.51 2.07 20.37
C PRO A 182 -3.92 0.75 19.68
N ALA A 183 -4.92 0.83 18.80
CA ALA A 183 -5.54 -0.35 18.17
C ALA A 183 -4.63 -1.06 17.16
N ASP A 184 -3.71 -0.32 16.57
CA ASP A 184 -2.85 -0.66 15.46
C ASP A 184 -1.38 -0.74 15.91
N TRP A 185 -0.58 -1.53 15.18
CA TRP A 185 0.83 -1.70 15.49
C TRP A 185 1.63 -0.39 15.35
N PRO A 186 1.42 0.48 14.32
CA PRO A 186 2.16 1.74 14.20
C PRO A 186 1.85 2.68 15.36
N GLY A 187 0.57 2.82 15.71
CA GLY A 187 0.13 3.58 16.87
C GLY A 187 0.78 3.07 18.16
N THR A 188 0.79 1.76 18.39
CA THR A 188 1.40 1.16 19.59
C THR A 188 2.90 1.43 19.69
N MET A 189 3.67 1.17 18.63
CA MET A 189 5.12 1.41 18.64
C MET A 189 5.44 2.89 18.81
N SER A 190 4.70 3.77 18.11
CA SER A 190 4.82 5.22 18.20
C SER A 190 4.57 5.70 19.63
N PHE A 191 3.47 5.25 20.24
CA PHE A 191 3.05 5.65 21.58
C PHE A 191 4.05 5.24 22.65
N LEU A 192 4.59 4.02 22.56
CA LEU A 192 5.62 3.56 23.49
C LEU A 192 6.94 4.30 23.28
N SER A 193 7.38 4.47 22.03
CA SER A 193 8.61 5.22 21.71
C SER A 193 8.55 6.68 22.19
N ASP A 194 7.42 7.36 21.96
CA ASP A 194 7.20 8.74 22.44
C ASP A 194 7.16 8.84 23.99
N GLY A 195 7.00 7.71 24.70
CA GLY A 195 7.12 7.63 26.15
C GLY A 195 8.52 7.31 26.67
N GLY A 196 9.52 7.20 25.80
CA GLY A 196 10.90 6.87 26.16
C GLY A 196 11.19 5.36 26.20
N PHE A 197 10.36 4.51 25.59
CA PHE A 197 10.71 3.10 25.42
C PHE A 197 11.53 2.88 24.15
N GLU A 198 12.63 2.15 24.31
CA GLU A 198 13.54 1.84 23.21
C GLU A 198 13.41 0.37 22.79
N PRO A 199 13.40 0.07 21.48
CA PRO A 199 13.40 -1.31 20.98
C PRO A 199 14.66 -2.09 21.38
N ARG A 200 15.76 -1.42 21.72
CA ARG A 200 16.99 -2.07 22.21
C ARG A 200 16.90 -2.57 23.66
N LYS A 201 15.98 -2.02 24.45
CA LYS A 201 15.82 -2.33 25.89
C LYS A 201 14.56 -3.13 26.16
N LEU A 202 13.43 -2.76 25.55
CA LEU A 202 12.13 -3.37 25.82
C LEU A 202 11.84 -4.54 24.86
N GLU A 203 11.85 -5.77 25.39
CA GLU A 203 11.60 -6.99 24.59
C GLU A 203 10.24 -6.96 23.86
N PHE A 204 9.22 -6.36 24.45
CA PHE A 204 7.89 -6.25 23.84
C PHE A 204 7.94 -5.42 22.54
N LEU A 205 8.55 -4.24 22.59
CA LEU A 205 8.67 -3.33 21.46
C LEU A 205 9.58 -3.93 20.38
N ASN A 206 10.69 -4.52 20.81
CA ASN A 206 11.64 -5.25 19.97
C ASN A 206 10.97 -6.39 19.17
N THR A 207 10.15 -7.19 19.84
CA THR A 207 9.40 -8.30 19.22
C THR A 207 8.37 -7.79 18.23
N MET A 208 7.68 -6.68 18.54
CA MET A 208 6.73 -6.08 17.60
C MET A 208 7.45 -5.61 16.32
N MET A 209 8.58 -4.93 16.46
CA MET A 209 9.39 -4.45 15.32
C MET A 209 9.84 -5.61 14.44
N PHE A 210 10.39 -6.66 15.05
CA PHE A 210 10.84 -7.85 14.33
C PHE A 210 9.71 -8.55 13.57
N ASN A 211 8.54 -8.70 14.21
CA ASN A 211 7.37 -9.30 13.56
C ASN A 211 6.84 -8.46 12.40
N HIS A 212 6.87 -7.13 12.50
CA HIS A 212 6.52 -6.23 11.40
C HIS A 212 7.46 -6.42 10.22
N GLN A 213 8.78 -6.45 10.47
CA GLN A 213 9.77 -6.69 9.41
C GLN A 213 9.58 -8.06 8.74
N ILE A 214 9.31 -9.12 9.52
CA ILE A 214 8.97 -10.45 8.97
C ILE A 214 7.73 -10.37 8.06
N GLN A 215 6.68 -9.66 8.49
CA GLN A 215 5.45 -9.54 7.70
C GLN A 215 5.70 -8.78 6.39
N ARG A 216 6.48 -7.69 6.41
CA ARG A 216 6.85 -6.94 5.21
C ARG A 216 7.59 -7.81 4.19
N TRP A 217 8.63 -8.52 4.62
CA TRP A 217 9.41 -9.36 3.72
C TRP A 217 8.62 -10.58 3.22
N LYS A 218 7.75 -11.18 4.04
CA LYS A 218 6.81 -12.22 3.56
C LYS A 218 5.85 -11.70 2.49
N GLN A 219 5.35 -10.47 2.63
CA GLN A 219 4.51 -9.85 1.60
C GLN A 219 5.29 -9.61 0.31
N MET A 220 6.55 -9.19 0.40
CA MET A 220 7.45 -9.05 -0.75
C MET A 220 7.68 -10.39 -1.46
N GLU A 221 7.95 -11.47 -0.70
CA GLU A 221 8.16 -12.82 -1.23
C GLU A 221 6.92 -13.38 -1.92
N THR A 222 5.76 -13.33 -1.25
CA THR A 222 4.51 -13.91 -1.76
C THR A 222 4.01 -13.24 -3.03
N LYS A 223 4.22 -11.93 -3.17
CA LYS A 223 3.77 -11.16 -4.34
C LYS A 223 4.87 -10.89 -5.36
N LEU A 224 6.11 -11.31 -5.10
CA LEU A 224 7.29 -10.97 -5.90
C LEU A 224 7.36 -9.47 -6.23
N HIS A 225 7.14 -8.64 -5.21
CA HIS A 225 7.13 -7.18 -5.35
C HIS A 225 8.57 -6.64 -5.50
N ILE A 226 9.11 -6.70 -6.70
CA ILE A 226 10.43 -6.15 -7.04
C ILE A 226 10.25 -4.67 -7.38
N LYS A 227 10.79 -3.77 -6.56
CA LYS A 227 10.74 -2.32 -6.79
C LYS A 227 11.86 -1.93 -7.74
N ILE A 228 11.54 -1.21 -8.82
CA ILE A 228 12.56 -0.61 -9.71
C ILE A 228 12.51 0.90 -9.49
N ALA A 229 13.57 1.45 -8.91
CA ALA A 229 13.65 2.87 -8.55
C ALA A 229 13.52 3.79 -9.77
N MET A 230 14.18 3.44 -10.88
CA MET A 230 14.08 4.11 -12.19
C MET A 230 12.84 3.68 -13.00
N SER A 231 11.67 3.59 -12.34
CA SER A 231 10.41 3.29 -13.01
C SER A 231 9.22 3.93 -12.32
N THR A 232 8.12 4.19 -13.04
CA THR A 232 6.89 4.76 -12.46
C THR A 232 5.64 4.30 -13.21
N SER A 233 4.46 4.64 -12.69
CA SER A 233 3.18 4.45 -13.39
C SER A 233 2.54 5.81 -13.68
N ALA A 234 2.32 6.10 -14.97
CA ALA A 234 1.77 7.38 -15.43
C ALA A 234 0.51 7.15 -16.29
N LEU A 235 -0.48 8.04 -16.15
CA LEU A 235 -1.64 8.05 -17.05
C LEU A 235 -1.18 8.32 -18.48
N MET A 236 -1.67 7.52 -19.42
CA MET A 236 -1.40 7.71 -20.85
C MET A 236 -2.25 8.86 -21.38
N THR A 237 -1.60 9.79 -22.06
CA THR A 237 -2.19 10.95 -22.72
C THR A 237 -1.63 11.10 -24.11
N ILE A 238 -2.18 12.01 -24.90
CA ILE A 238 -1.73 12.25 -26.27
C ILE A 238 -1.23 13.68 -26.46
N ASP A 239 -0.38 13.84 -27.46
CA ASP A 239 0.06 15.13 -27.92
C ASP A 239 -0.96 15.78 -28.87
N PHE A 240 -1.88 16.58 -28.32
CA PHE A 240 -2.82 17.37 -29.12
C PHE A 240 -2.15 18.47 -29.98
N GLN A 241 -0.87 18.77 -29.77
CA GLN A 241 -0.14 19.82 -30.49
C GLN A 241 0.65 19.26 -31.70
N GLY A 242 0.91 17.94 -31.74
CA GLY A 242 1.59 17.27 -32.84
C GLY A 242 3.09 17.59 -32.95
N VAL A 243 3.77 17.79 -31.81
CA VAL A 243 5.20 18.11 -31.69
C VAL A 243 6.09 16.88 -31.43
N LEU A 244 5.52 15.78 -30.94
CA LEU A 244 6.19 14.48 -30.77
C LEU A 244 6.13 13.66 -32.06
N ALA A 245 7.28 13.19 -32.54
CA ALA A 245 7.36 12.26 -33.67
C ALA A 245 6.89 10.84 -33.28
N PRO A 246 6.59 9.96 -34.25
CA PRO A 246 6.26 8.56 -33.94
C PRO A 246 7.36 7.89 -33.09
N ASN A 247 6.96 7.17 -32.04
CA ASN A 247 7.84 6.56 -31.02
C ASN A 247 8.63 7.56 -30.13
N GLU A 248 8.30 8.85 -30.17
CA GLU A 248 8.72 9.80 -29.13
C GLU A 248 7.63 9.91 -28.05
N VAL A 249 8.05 9.98 -26.79
CA VAL A 249 7.18 10.23 -25.64
C VAL A 249 7.73 11.35 -24.77
N GLN A 250 6.87 11.97 -23.95
CA GLN A 250 7.31 12.92 -22.94
C GLN A 250 6.66 12.62 -21.58
N LEU A 251 7.49 12.57 -20.54
CA LEU A 251 7.05 12.51 -19.15
C LEU A 251 7.79 13.56 -18.33
N CYS A 252 7.02 14.41 -17.65
CA CYS A 252 7.53 15.45 -16.77
C CYS A 252 6.95 15.24 -15.37
N PHE A 253 7.75 15.49 -14.34
CA PHE A 253 7.38 15.28 -12.94
C PHE A 253 7.06 16.59 -12.23
N SER A 254 6.17 16.50 -11.24
CA SER A 254 5.92 17.54 -10.24
C SER A 254 5.30 16.90 -8.98
N PRO A 255 6.01 16.81 -7.84
CA PRO A 255 7.40 17.25 -7.63
C PRO A 255 8.39 16.44 -8.46
N ALA A 256 9.65 16.90 -8.49
CA ALA A 256 10.74 16.16 -9.14
C ALA A 256 10.85 14.73 -8.58
N PHE A 257 11.19 13.79 -9.45
CA PHE A 257 11.21 12.36 -9.15
C PHE A 257 12.59 11.92 -8.69
N ASP A 258 12.67 11.31 -7.51
CA ASP A 258 13.90 10.70 -7.02
C ASP A 258 13.96 9.24 -7.49
N ASP A 259 14.92 8.94 -8.37
CA ASP A 259 15.14 7.60 -8.90
C ASP A 259 16.16 6.77 -8.10
N GLY A 260 16.60 7.29 -6.94
CA GLY A 260 17.57 6.67 -6.05
C GLY A 260 19.03 7.01 -6.37
N GLU A 261 19.30 7.62 -7.54
CA GLU A 261 20.62 8.10 -7.92
C GLU A 261 20.60 9.62 -8.17
N GLN A 262 19.48 10.15 -8.69
CA GLN A 262 19.30 11.56 -9.01
C GLN A 262 17.84 11.98 -8.90
N THR A 263 17.64 13.30 -8.79
CA THR A 263 16.30 13.91 -8.84
C THR A 263 16.02 14.48 -10.23
N LEU A 264 14.95 14.03 -10.87
CA LEU A 264 14.58 14.33 -12.26
C LEU A 264 13.28 15.14 -12.37
N ASP A 265 13.31 16.23 -13.12
CA ASP A 265 12.11 16.98 -13.49
C ASP A 265 11.38 16.39 -14.72
N ASN A 266 12.10 15.63 -15.54
CA ASN A 266 11.62 15.02 -16.77
C ASN A 266 12.56 13.90 -17.25
N LEU A 267 12.11 13.10 -18.21
CA LEU A 267 12.88 12.01 -18.81
C LEU A 267 13.50 12.35 -20.18
N GLY A 268 13.65 13.62 -20.54
CA GLY A 268 14.20 14.03 -21.82
C GLY A 268 15.64 13.52 -22.02
N GLY A 269 15.88 12.81 -23.13
CA GLY A 269 17.19 12.25 -23.49
C GLY A 269 17.39 10.79 -23.09
N PHE A 270 16.43 10.17 -22.41
CA PHE A 270 16.46 8.75 -22.07
C PHE A 270 15.75 7.91 -23.15
N ASP A 271 16.23 6.70 -23.38
CA ASP A 271 15.36 5.65 -23.90
C ASP A 271 14.56 5.07 -22.74
N VAL A 272 13.30 4.73 -22.98
CA VAL A 272 12.39 4.21 -21.95
C VAL A 272 11.62 3.01 -22.46
N LEU A 273 11.30 2.08 -21.56
CA LEU A 273 10.31 1.04 -21.79
C LEU A 273 8.95 1.52 -21.32
N VAL A 274 7.93 1.35 -22.16
CA VAL A 274 6.54 1.55 -21.80
C VAL A 274 5.79 0.23 -21.94
N GLY A 275 5.00 -0.12 -20.93
CA GLY A 275 4.19 -1.34 -20.93
C GLY A 275 2.90 -1.12 -20.16
N ARG A 276 1.84 -1.86 -20.50
CA ARG A 276 0.55 -1.78 -19.82
C ARG A 276 0.23 -3.13 -19.19
N CYS A 277 -0.34 -3.13 -17.99
CA CYS A 277 -0.84 -4.36 -17.37
C CYS A 277 -2.34 -4.51 -17.64
N PRO A 278 -2.83 -5.72 -17.94
CA PRO A 278 -2.07 -6.96 -18.11
C PRO A 278 -1.26 -6.97 -19.41
N ALA A 279 -0.15 -7.71 -19.42
CA ALA A 279 0.70 -7.90 -20.60
C ALA A 279 0.85 -9.38 -20.91
N HIS A 280 0.68 -9.74 -22.17
CA HIS A 280 0.59 -11.13 -22.61
C HIS A 280 1.50 -11.41 -23.78
N LEU A 281 1.60 -10.49 -24.73
CA LEU A 281 2.44 -10.62 -25.90
C LEU A 281 3.85 -10.09 -25.61
N PRO A 282 4.88 -10.64 -26.29
CA PRO A 282 6.21 -10.07 -26.20
C PRO A 282 6.29 -8.62 -26.72
N SER A 283 5.33 -8.19 -27.55
CA SER A 283 5.20 -6.81 -28.05
C SER A 283 4.50 -5.85 -27.08
N ASP A 284 3.92 -6.33 -25.96
CA ASP A 284 3.14 -5.47 -25.05
C ASP A 284 4.02 -4.52 -24.21
N ILE A 285 5.34 -4.66 -24.30
CA ILE A 285 6.33 -3.69 -23.83
C ILE A 285 7.05 -3.13 -25.06
N GLN A 286 7.11 -1.80 -25.16
CA GLN A 286 7.76 -1.10 -26.25
C GLN A 286 8.87 -0.18 -25.71
N LYS A 287 10.04 -0.27 -26.32
CA LYS A 287 11.14 0.69 -26.19
C LYS A 287 10.88 1.88 -27.09
N VAL A 288 10.88 3.07 -26.51
CA VAL A 288 10.63 4.36 -27.16
C VAL A 288 11.62 5.41 -26.62
N SER A 289 11.75 6.54 -27.33
CA SER A 289 12.67 7.61 -26.90
C SER A 289 11.90 8.70 -26.17
N ALA A 290 12.33 9.02 -24.95
CA ALA A 290 11.78 10.12 -24.19
C ALA A 290 12.45 11.44 -24.60
N VAL A 291 11.66 12.38 -25.13
CA VAL A 291 12.13 13.65 -25.66
C VAL A 291 11.45 14.79 -24.90
N PHE A 292 12.23 15.83 -24.58
CA PHE A 292 11.67 17.04 -23.99
C PHE A 292 11.31 18.07 -25.05
N LYS A 293 10.02 18.33 -25.20
CA LYS A 293 9.43 19.41 -25.99
C LYS A 293 8.96 20.52 -25.03
N PRO A 294 9.50 21.75 -25.12
CA PRO A 294 9.11 22.87 -24.26
C PRO A 294 7.61 23.18 -24.26
N GLU A 295 6.94 22.95 -25.38
CA GLU A 295 5.51 23.18 -25.62
C GLU A 295 4.62 22.31 -24.72
N LEU A 296 5.14 21.14 -24.34
CA LEU A 296 4.48 20.14 -23.50
C LEU A 296 4.93 20.22 -22.02
N ARG A 297 5.82 21.15 -21.65
CA ARG A 297 6.44 21.24 -20.30
C ARG A 297 5.43 21.31 -19.16
N GLN A 298 4.28 21.96 -19.39
CA GLN A 298 3.24 22.19 -18.39
C GLN A 298 2.47 20.92 -18.00
N PHE A 299 2.51 19.90 -18.85
CA PHE A 299 1.80 18.64 -18.61
C PHE A 299 2.64 17.75 -17.68
N LYS A 300 2.30 17.77 -16.39
CA LYS A 300 3.03 17.05 -15.34
C LYS A 300 2.30 15.78 -14.91
N ASN A 301 3.07 14.77 -14.51
CA ASN A 301 2.62 13.49 -13.97
C ASN A 301 1.70 12.69 -14.91
N VAL A 302 1.90 12.86 -16.21
CA VAL A 302 1.25 12.10 -17.29
C VAL A 302 2.30 11.79 -18.34
N ILE A 303 2.20 10.63 -19.00
CA ILE A 303 3.03 10.31 -20.15
C ILE A 303 2.28 10.69 -21.41
N ILE A 304 2.92 11.47 -22.28
CA ILE A 304 2.35 11.98 -23.51
C ILE A 304 2.90 11.15 -24.67
N PHE A 305 2.00 10.52 -25.41
CA PHE A 305 2.32 9.77 -26.62
C PHE A 305 2.09 10.64 -27.86
N SER A 306 2.84 10.37 -28.92
CA SER A 306 2.63 11.02 -30.21
C SER A 306 1.23 10.73 -30.76
N SER A 307 0.57 11.76 -31.28
CA SER A 307 -0.65 11.63 -32.07
C SER A 307 -0.36 11.37 -33.57
N LEU A 308 0.91 11.17 -33.93
CA LEU A 308 1.38 10.94 -35.30
C LEU A 308 1.82 9.49 -35.48
N GLY A 309 1.82 9.02 -36.73
CA GLY A 309 2.17 7.64 -37.10
C GLY A 309 0.97 6.85 -37.61
N ASP A 310 1.19 5.58 -37.95
CA ASP A 310 0.15 4.72 -38.53
C ASP A 310 -0.82 4.17 -37.48
N GLU A 311 -0.32 3.90 -36.27
CA GLU A 311 -1.09 3.35 -35.15
C GLU A 311 -0.67 4.00 -33.81
N PRO A 312 -1.61 4.21 -32.89
CA PRO A 312 -1.30 4.78 -31.58
C PRO A 312 -0.47 3.82 -30.74
N LEU A 313 0.48 4.38 -29.98
CA LEU A 313 1.36 3.58 -29.13
C LEU A 313 0.57 2.79 -28.06
N ALA A 314 -0.52 3.35 -27.53
CA ALA A 314 -1.38 2.68 -26.56
C ALA A 314 -1.93 1.33 -27.07
N ASN A 315 -2.32 1.25 -28.35
CA ASN A 315 -2.81 -0.01 -28.94
C ASN A 315 -1.72 -1.10 -28.95
N LYS A 316 -0.44 -0.74 -29.10
CA LYS A 316 0.66 -1.69 -29.04
C LYS A 316 0.88 -2.24 -27.62
N LEU A 317 0.42 -1.53 -26.59
CA LEU A 317 0.54 -1.91 -25.19
C LEU A 317 -0.67 -2.75 -24.77
N SER A 318 -0.77 -3.97 -25.31
CA SER A 318 -1.86 -4.90 -25.04
C SER A 318 -3.25 -4.37 -25.44
N GLY A 319 -3.36 -3.61 -26.55
CA GLY A 319 -4.63 -3.05 -27.02
C GLY A 319 -5.20 -1.95 -26.13
N GLY A 320 -4.34 -1.20 -25.43
CA GLY A 320 -4.77 -0.11 -24.55
C GLY A 320 -5.27 1.12 -25.30
N ASP A 321 -5.95 2.01 -24.57
CA ASP A 321 -6.46 3.28 -25.08
C ASP A 321 -6.09 4.44 -24.13
N TYR A 322 -6.72 5.60 -24.28
CA TYR A 322 -6.49 6.78 -23.44
C TYR A 322 -7.71 7.12 -22.56
N ASP A 323 -8.56 6.15 -22.20
CA ASP A 323 -9.77 6.36 -21.40
C ASP A 323 -9.53 6.38 -19.87
N GLY A 324 -8.27 6.21 -19.47
CA GLY A 324 -7.80 6.12 -18.09
C GLY A 324 -6.66 5.12 -17.86
N ASP A 325 -6.20 4.45 -18.92
CA ASP A 325 -5.11 3.50 -18.84
C ASP A 325 -3.79 4.16 -18.39
N LYS A 326 -2.96 3.37 -17.70
CA LYS A 326 -1.65 3.78 -17.20
C LYS A 326 -0.55 2.94 -17.84
N ALA A 327 0.53 3.59 -18.23
CA ALA A 327 1.75 2.91 -18.62
C ALA A 327 2.68 2.77 -17.42
N TRP A 328 3.25 1.57 -17.25
CA TRP A 328 4.52 1.40 -16.57
C TRP A 328 5.63 1.97 -17.46
N VAL A 329 6.41 2.90 -16.93
CA VAL A 329 7.50 3.59 -17.62
C VAL A 329 8.79 3.26 -16.89
N CYS A 330 9.80 2.74 -17.57
CA CYS A 330 11.09 2.38 -16.98
C CYS A 330 12.23 2.99 -17.80
N TRP A 331 13.16 3.67 -17.13
CA TRP A 331 14.34 4.29 -17.73
C TRP A 331 15.65 3.74 -17.17
N ASP A 332 15.60 2.59 -16.48
CA ASP A 332 16.79 1.91 -15.98
C ASP A 332 17.70 1.49 -17.15
N PRO A 333 18.94 2.02 -17.27
CA PRO A 333 19.81 1.73 -18.39
C PRO A 333 20.15 0.25 -18.54
N ASN A 334 20.27 -0.51 -17.45
CA ASN A 334 20.62 -1.94 -17.50
C ASN A 334 19.47 -2.78 -18.06
N ILE A 335 18.23 -2.38 -17.79
CA ILE A 335 17.03 -3.02 -18.35
C ILE A 335 16.79 -2.53 -19.79
N VAL A 336 16.77 -1.22 -20.01
CA VAL A 336 16.40 -0.59 -21.28
C VAL A 336 17.41 -0.88 -22.40
N ASN A 337 18.71 -0.82 -22.12
CA ASN A 337 19.74 -1.07 -23.14
C ASN A 337 19.82 -2.54 -23.54
N ASN A 338 19.38 -3.42 -22.64
CA ASN A 338 19.33 -4.86 -22.89
C ASN A 338 18.00 -5.31 -23.51
N PHE A 339 17.05 -4.41 -23.81
CA PHE A 339 15.74 -4.75 -24.38
C PHE A 339 15.66 -4.44 -25.87
N LYS A 340 15.02 -5.33 -26.64
CA LYS A 340 14.76 -5.16 -28.07
C LYS A 340 13.27 -5.23 -28.39
N ASN A 341 12.77 -4.30 -29.21
CA ASN A 341 11.38 -4.36 -29.69
C ASN A 341 11.12 -5.55 -30.61
N THR A 342 9.89 -6.04 -30.53
CA THR A 342 9.29 -6.91 -31.53
C THR A 342 7.99 -6.29 -32.03
N ASP A 343 7.65 -6.58 -33.28
CA ASP A 343 6.40 -6.13 -33.89
C ASP A 343 5.20 -6.83 -33.26
N VAL A 344 4.05 -6.14 -33.27
CA VAL A 344 2.78 -6.72 -32.84
C VAL A 344 2.39 -7.82 -33.83
N PRO A 345 2.09 -9.04 -33.36
CA PRO A 345 1.68 -10.12 -34.24
C PRO A 345 0.38 -9.79 -34.97
N SER A 346 0.28 -10.17 -36.24
CA SER A 346 -0.90 -9.88 -37.07
C SER A 346 -2.17 -10.47 -36.45
N PRO A 347 -3.29 -9.73 -36.41
CA PRO A 347 -4.51 -10.16 -35.73
C PRO A 347 -5.06 -11.46 -36.31
N LEU A 348 -5.41 -12.39 -35.41
CA LEU A 348 -6.05 -13.65 -35.74
C LEU A 348 -7.56 -13.51 -35.63
N ASN A 349 -8.27 -14.15 -36.55
CA ASN A 349 -9.72 -14.14 -36.54
C ASN A 349 -10.25 -15.24 -35.61
N PHE A 350 -10.83 -14.83 -34.48
CA PHE A 350 -11.44 -15.74 -33.51
C PHE A 350 -12.97 -15.81 -33.63
N LYS A 351 -13.59 -15.23 -34.67
CA LYS A 351 -15.05 -15.15 -34.81
C LYS A 351 -15.75 -16.52 -34.72
N GLU A 352 -15.07 -17.60 -35.10
CA GLU A 352 -15.64 -18.95 -34.98
C GLU A 352 -15.79 -19.44 -33.53
N TYR A 353 -15.05 -18.84 -32.59
CA TYR A 353 -15.09 -19.13 -31.15
C TYR A 353 -15.98 -18.15 -30.36
N PHE A 354 -16.42 -17.05 -30.98
CA PHE A 354 -17.31 -16.08 -30.34
C PHE A 354 -18.69 -16.15 -31.00
N GLN A 355 -19.74 -16.38 -30.21
CA GLN A 355 -21.11 -16.32 -30.69
C GLN A 355 -21.73 -14.99 -30.25
N PRO A 356 -21.75 -13.94 -31.11
CA PRO A 356 -22.26 -12.64 -30.73
C PRO A 356 -23.77 -12.66 -30.59
N ASN A 357 -24.29 -12.19 -29.45
CA ASN A 357 -25.69 -11.81 -29.37
C ASN A 357 -25.89 -10.45 -30.07
N THR A 358 -26.59 -10.47 -31.22
CA THR A 358 -26.86 -9.27 -32.02
C THR A 358 -28.23 -8.65 -31.76
N GLN A 359 -28.97 -9.17 -30.79
CA GLN A 359 -30.27 -8.67 -30.41
C GLN A 359 -30.15 -7.25 -29.87
N THR A 360 -30.92 -6.34 -30.47
CA THR A 360 -30.93 -4.94 -30.08
C THR A 360 -32.08 -4.65 -29.11
N LEU A 361 -31.93 -3.60 -28.31
CA LEU A 361 -33.05 -3.11 -27.49
C LEU A 361 -34.25 -2.71 -28.35
N GLY A 362 -34.01 -2.25 -29.58
CA GLY A 362 -35.07 -1.94 -30.55
C GLY A 362 -35.85 -3.17 -31.01
N SER A 363 -35.19 -4.31 -31.23
CA SER A 363 -35.87 -5.58 -31.54
C SER A 363 -36.66 -6.12 -30.36
N LEU A 364 -36.16 -6.00 -29.13
CA LEU A 364 -36.90 -6.35 -27.92
C LEU A 364 -38.14 -5.47 -27.75
N ALA A 365 -38.00 -4.15 -27.94
CA ALA A 365 -39.10 -3.20 -27.86
C ALA A 365 -40.17 -3.39 -28.95
N ALA A 366 -39.81 -4.01 -30.08
CA ALA A 366 -40.77 -4.37 -31.13
C ALA A 366 -41.51 -5.68 -30.84
N GLY A 367 -40.88 -6.61 -30.10
CA GLY A 367 -41.46 -7.91 -29.75
C GLY A 367 -42.32 -7.92 -28.49
N TYR A 368 -42.11 -6.96 -27.59
CA TYR A 368 -42.79 -6.86 -26.30
C TYR A 368 -43.30 -5.44 -26.04
N ASP A 369 -44.48 -5.32 -25.44
CA ASP A 369 -45.02 -4.02 -25.01
C ASP A 369 -44.20 -3.40 -23.87
N LYS A 370 -44.27 -2.07 -23.73
CA LYS A 370 -43.81 -1.38 -22.50
C LYS A 370 -44.69 -1.81 -21.32
N PRO A 371 -44.16 -2.23 -20.14
CA PRO A 371 -42.76 -2.21 -19.66
C PRO A 371 -41.95 -3.50 -19.88
N TYR A 372 -42.57 -4.57 -20.40
CA TYR A 372 -42.02 -5.93 -20.43
C TYR A 372 -40.70 -6.08 -21.19
N TYR A 373 -40.45 -5.29 -22.25
CA TYR A 373 -39.17 -5.39 -22.99
C TYR A 373 -37.95 -5.01 -22.13
N LEU A 374 -38.11 -4.15 -21.12
CA LEU A 374 -37.03 -3.81 -20.18
C LEU A 374 -36.77 -4.97 -19.22
N ASP A 375 -37.83 -5.62 -18.74
CA ASP A 375 -37.71 -6.79 -17.89
C ASP A 375 -37.01 -7.94 -18.65
N MET A 376 -37.38 -8.16 -19.93
CA MET A 376 -36.72 -9.11 -20.81
C MET A 376 -35.25 -8.75 -21.06
N PHE A 377 -34.94 -7.48 -21.31
CA PHE A 377 -33.55 -7.02 -21.47
C PHE A 377 -32.73 -7.27 -20.20
N LEU A 378 -33.29 -6.97 -19.03
CA LEU A 378 -32.64 -7.23 -17.76
C LEU A 378 -32.45 -8.73 -17.55
N GLU A 379 -33.45 -9.56 -17.83
CA GLU A 379 -33.35 -11.02 -17.72
C GLU A 379 -32.23 -11.58 -18.61
N GLU A 380 -32.17 -11.20 -19.89
CA GLU A 380 -31.10 -11.59 -20.82
C GLU A 380 -29.73 -11.09 -20.34
N ALA A 381 -29.64 -9.86 -19.83
CA ALA A 381 -28.41 -9.32 -19.28
C ALA A 381 -27.96 -10.06 -18.02
N PHE A 382 -28.88 -10.41 -17.12
CA PHE A 382 -28.57 -11.19 -15.91
C PHE A 382 -28.10 -12.59 -16.28
N ASP A 383 -28.77 -13.27 -17.21
CA ASP A 383 -28.35 -14.60 -17.67
C ASP A 383 -26.93 -14.56 -18.26
N PHE A 384 -26.62 -13.55 -19.07
CA PHE A 384 -25.27 -13.33 -19.61
C PHE A 384 -24.22 -13.10 -18.51
N HIS A 385 -24.47 -12.19 -17.56
CA HIS A 385 -23.49 -11.83 -16.52
C HIS A 385 -23.37 -12.88 -15.40
N LEU A 386 -24.33 -13.78 -15.24
CA LEU A 386 -24.25 -14.91 -14.31
C LEU A 386 -23.44 -16.08 -14.87
N ASN A 387 -23.12 -16.08 -16.16
CA ASN A 387 -22.23 -17.08 -16.74
C ASN A 387 -20.79 -16.93 -16.21
N PRO A 388 -20.04 -18.04 -16.08
CA PRO A 388 -18.64 -17.98 -15.64
C PRO A 388 -17.78 -17.11 -16.56
N SER A 389 -17.04 -16.16 -15.99
CA SER A 389 -16.04 -15.40 -16.74
C SER A 389 -14.83 -16.28 -17.08
N PHE A 390 -14.59 -16.48 -18.38
CA PHE A 390 -13.46 -17.26 -18.86
C PHE A 390 -12.14 -16.49 -18.87
N MET A 391 -12.16 -15.16 -18.65
CA MET A 391 -10.96 -14.33 -18.65
C MET A 391 -9.92 -14.85 -17.66
N GLY A 392 -10.30 -15.07 -16.40
CA GLY A 392 -9.40 -15.59 -15.37
C GLY A 392 -8.92 -17.01 -15.65
N ILE A 393 -9.80 -17.87 -16.17
CA ILE A 393 -9.51 -19.27 -16.49
C ILE A 393 -8.48 -19.36 -17.62
N CYS A 394 -8.72 -18.64 -18.73
CA CYS A 394 -7.81 -18.59 -19.87
C CYS A 394 -6.48 -17.94 -19.50
N THR A 395 -6.49 -16.90 -18.66
CA THR A 395 -5.26 -16.24 -18.18
C THR A 395 -4.39 -17.20 -17.36
N GLY A 396 -4.98 -17.90 -16.39
CA GLY A 396 -4.26 -18.88 -15.57
C GLY A 396 -3.76 -20.09 -16.37
N TYR A 397 -4.51 -20.51 -17.39
CA TYR A 397 -4.07 -21.53 -18.32
C TYR A 397 -2.89 -21.03 -19.19
N LYS A 398 -2.94 -19.80 -19.72
CA LYS A 398 -1.84 -19.19 -20.48
C LYS A 398 -0.57 -19.11 -19.66
N GLU A 399 -0.67 -18.65 -18.44
CA GLU A 399 0.45 -18.55 -17.50
C GLU A 399 1.10 -19.92 -17.29
N SER A 400 0.29 -20.97 -17.10
CA SER A 400 0.78 -22.34 -16.98
C SER A 400 1.39 -22.85 -18.29
N LEU A 401 0.80 -22.54 -19.44
CA LEU A 401 1.29 -22.97 -20.75
C LEU A 401 2.64 -22.34 -21.05
N ALA A 402 2.74 -21.01 -20.93
CA ALA A 402 3.99 -20.27 -21.12
C ALA A 402 5.11 -20.78 -20.20
N TYR A 403 4.78 -21.07 -18.95
CA TYR A 403 5.72 -21.62 -17.97
C TYR A 403 6.28 -22.98 -18.42
N HIS A 404 5.44 -23.92 -18.87
CA HIS A 404 5.89 -25.25 -19.29
C HIS A 404 6.54 -25.28 -20.68
N GLU A 405 6.16 -24.36 -21.57
CA GLU A 405 6.85 -24.16 -22.86
C GLU A 405 8.21 -23.47 -22.69
N GLY A 406 8.43 -22.76 -21.58
CA GLY A 406 9.65 -22.00 -21.32
C GLY A 406 9.84 -20.78 -22.23
N SER A 407 8.78 -20.35 -22.93
CA SER A 407 8.79 -19.17 -23.81
C SER A 407 7.39 -18.60 -23.95
N ILE A 408 7.31 -17.27 -23.93
CA ILE A 408 6.07 -16.53 -24.23
C ILE A 408 5.92 -16.24 -25.73
N GLY A 409 7.01 -16.35 -26.50
CA GLY A 409 7.03 -16.17 -27.95
C GLY A 409 6.61 -17.41 -28.74
N ASN A 410 6.34 -18.54 -28.07
CA ASN A 410 5.84 -19.75 -28.72
C ASN A 410 4.49 -19.48 -29.41
N GLU A 411 4.32 -19.97 -30.64
CA GLU A 411 3.11 -19.75 -31.46
C GLU A 411 1.81 -20.07 -30.71
N THR A 412 1.77 -21.16 -29.94
CA THR A 412 0.58 -21.55 -29.16
C THR A 412 0.25 -20.56 -28.03
N VAL A 413 1.29 -20.03 -27.37
CA VAL A 413 1.15 -19.03 -26.30
C VAL A 413 0.74 -17.68 -26.88
N VAL A 414 1.29 -17.29 -28.03
CA VAL A 414 0.90 -16.07 -28.75
C VAL A 414 -0.56 -16.14 -29.18
N LYS A 415 -1.01 -17.25 -29.79
CA LYS A 415 -2.42 -17.46 -30.16
C LYS A 415 -3.37 -17.30 -28.97
N LEU A 416 -3.01 -17.88 -27.82
CA LEU A 416 -3.79 -17.75 -26.60
C LEU A 416 -3.77 -16.32 -26.02
N SER A 417 -2.64 -15.63 -26.13
CA SER A 417 -2.51 -14.21 -25.71
C SER A 417 -3.39 -13.29 -26.56
N MET A 418 -3.49 -13.56 -27.87
CA MET A 418 -4.38 -12.85 -28.77
C MET A 418 -5.86 -13.19 -28.49
N LEU A 419 -6.18 -14.43 -28.14
CA LEU A 419 -7.53 -14.80 -27.67
C LEU A 419 -7.91 -14.00 -26.42
N LEU A 420 -7.01 -13.87 -25.45
CA LEU A 420 -7.26 -13.07 -24.25
C LEU A 420 -7.53 -11.61 -24.58
N SER A 421 -6.81 -11.04 -25.54
CA SER A 421 -7.06 -9.67 -26.01
C SER A 421 -8.49 -9.54 -26.57
N ALA A 422 -8.96 -10.54 -27.33
CA ALA A 422 -10.34 -10.57 -27.82
C ALA A 422 -11.38 -10.81 -26.71
N LEU A 423 -11.05 -11.57 -25.67
CA LEU A 423 -11.94 -11.84 -24.54
C LEU A 423 -12.18 -10.60 -23.65
N VAL A 424 -11.28 -9.60 -23.65
CA VAL A 424 -11.47 -8.37 -22.86
C VAL A 424 -12.71 -7.60 -23.31
N ASP A 425 -13.02 -7.64 -24.60
CA ASP A 425 -14.20 -7.00 -25.17
C ASP A 425 -15.43 -7.92 -25.23
N GLN A 426 -15.38 -9.10 -24.60
CA GLN A 426 -16.49 -10.06 -24.58
C GLN A 426 -17.75 -9.45 -23.95
N GLU A 427 -17.62 -8.79 -22.80
CA GLU A 427 -18.74 -8.18 -22.08
C GLU A 427 -19.39 -7.05 -22.88
N LYS A 428 -18.57 -6.24 -23.58
CA LYS A 428 -19.08 -5.13 -24.42
C LYS A 428 -19.74 -5.62 -25.71
N SER A 429 -19.23 -6.72 -26.26
CA SER A 429 -19.72 -7.28 -27.53
C SER A 429 -20.90 -8.24 -27.36
N GLY A 430 -21.25 -8.63 -26.14
CA GLY A 430 -22.31 -9.60 -25.86
C GLY A 430 -22.01 -10.98 -26.45
N SER A 431 -20.73 -11.33 -26.58
CA SER A 431 -20.33 -12.61 -27.19
C SER A 431 -20.31 -13.74 -26.16
N GLU A 432 -20.95 -14.87 -26.46
CA GLU A 432 -20.86 -16.05 -25.62
C GLU A 432 -19.53 -16.78 -25.82
N PHE A 433 -18.92 -17.17 -24.69
CA PHE A 433 -17.74 -18.03 -24.64
C PHE A 433 -17.92 -18.99 -23.46
N ASN A 434 -17.98 -20.30 -23.73
CA ASN A 434 -18.33 -21.32 -22.75
C ASN A 434 -17.32 -22.48 -22.73
N ASP A 435 -17.53 -23.45 -21.84
CA ASP A 435 -16.60 -24.59 -21.65
C ASP A 435 -16.40 -25.43 -22.91
N SER A 436 -17.44 -25.57 -23.74
CA SER A 436 -17.35 -26.35 -24.98
C SER A 436 -16.43 -25.67 -26.00
N ILE A 437 -16.56 -24.35 -26.14
CA ILE A 437 -15.73 -23.50 -26.99
C ILE A 437 -14.30 -23.50 -26.46
N TRP A 438 -14.12 -23.36 -25.14
CA TRP A 438 -12.81 -23.39 -24.52
C TRP A 438 -12.09 -24.73 -24.72
N CYS A 439 -12.80 -25.85 -24.54
CA CYS A 439 -12.25 -27.18 -24.79
C CYS A 439 -11.85 -27.37 -26.27
N ARG A 440 -12.66 -26.84 -27.20
CA ARG A 440 -12.35 -26.86 -28.63
C ARG A 440 -11.09 -26.04 -28.94
N PHE A 441 -11.00 -24.81 -28.43
CA PHE A 441 -9.83 -23.95 -28.61
C PHE A 441 -8.55 -24.62 -28.11
N LYS A 442 -8.57 -25.24 -26.91
CA LYS A 442 -7.41 -25.96 -26.39
C LYS A 442 -6.96 -27.13 -27.29
N LYS A 443 -7.91 -27.82 -27.94
CA LYS A 443 -7.60 -28.93 -28.86
C LYS A 443 -6.99 -28.44 -30.16
N GLU A 444 -7.55 -27.38 -30.73
CA GLU A 444 -7.19 -26.88 -32.06
C GLU A 444 -5.97 -25.96 -32.04
N GLN A 445 -5.87 -25.08 -31.04
CA GLN A 445 -4.89 -23.99 -31.00
C GLN A 445 -3.80 -24.14 -29.94
N CYS A 446 -4.02 -24.95 -28.89
CA CYS A 446 -3.07 -25.14 -27.78
C CYS A 446 -2.42 -26.54 -27.77
N GLY A 447 -2.32 -27.20 -28.93
CA GLY A 447 -1.66 -28.50 -29.06
C GLY A 447 -2.30 -29.64 -28.27
N GLY A 448 -3.60 -29.55 -27.92
CA GLY A 448 -4.32 -30.62 -27.24
C GLY A 448 -4.08 -30.75 -25.73
N LYS A 449 -3.33 -29.83 -25.11
CA LYS A 449 -2.99 -29.88 -23.68
C LYS A 449 -4.20 -29.53 -22.81
N MET A 450 -4.99 -30.51 -22.39
CA MET A 450 -6.23 -30.22 -21.64
C MET A 450 -6.01 -29.69 -20.23
N MET A 451 -5.00 -30.23 -19.56
CA MET A 451 -4.63 -29.92 -18.17
C MET A 451 -3.12 -29.65 -18.11
N LEU A 452 -2.75 -28.60 -17.39
CA LEU A 452 -1.36 -28.22 -17.15
C LEU A 452 -1.10 -28.24 -15.65
N LYS A 453 0.12 -28.61 -15.26
CA LYS A 453 0.52 -28.52 -13.85
C LYS A 453 0.64 -27.06 -13.46
N VAL A 454 0.31 -26.76 -12.21
CA VAL A 454 0.49 -25.41 -11.65
C VAL A 454 2.00 -25.08 -11.65
N PRO A 455 2.40 -23.85 -12.03
CA PRO A 455 3.79 -23.41 -11.95
C PRO A 455 4.40 -23.54 -10.55
N THR A 456 5.69 -23.85 -10.47
CA THR A 456 6.37 -24.11 -9.18
C THR A 456 6.40 -22.87 -8.28
N TYR A 457 6.60 -21.66 -8.80
CA TYR A 457 6.53 -20.44 -7.98
C TYR A 457 5.19 -20.18 -7.29
N LYS A 458 4.11 -20.89 -7.65
CA LYS A 458 2.82 -20.81 -6.92
C LYS A 458 2.71 -21.83 -5.79
N THR A 459 3.67 -22.74 -5.68
CA THR A 459 3.78 -23.69 -4.58
C THR A 459 4.80 -23.20 -3.56
N ASP A 460 4.79 -23.82 -2.37
CA ASP A 460 5.77 -23.60 -1.31
C ASP A 460 6.95 -24.60 -1.39
N ASP A 461 7.13 -25.27 -2.54
CA ASP A 461 8.17 -26.28 -2.75
C ASP A 461 9.52 -25.65 -3.15
N ILE A 462 10.31 -25.28 -2.14
CA ILE A 462 11.63 -24.66 -2.31
C ILE A 462 12.61 -25.59 -3.05
N ALA A 463 12.51 -26.91 -2.85
CA ALA A 463 13.40 -27.87 -3.51
C ALA A 463 13.14 -27.92 -5.01
N ALA A 464 11.86 -27.87 -5.42
CA ALA A 464 11.49 -27.78 -6.82
C ALA A 464 11.97 -26.46 -7.45
N LEU A 465 11.87 -25.33 -6.74
CA LEU A 465 12.39 -24.03 -7.23
C LEU A 465 13.88 -24.08 -7.56
N ALA A 466 14.69 -24.72 -6.71
CA ALA A 466 16.14 -24.84 -6.90
C ALA A 466 16.56 -25.63 -8.15
N THR A 467 15.66 -26.47 -8.69
CA THR A 467 15.92 -27.26 -9.90
C THR A 467 15.35 -26.64 -11.18
N SER A 468 14.58 -25.56 -11.06
CA SER A 468 13.90 -24.92 -12.19
C SER A 468 14.81 -23.97 -12.96
N SER A 469 14.64 -23.92 -14.28
CA SER A 469 15.32 -22.96 -15.17
C SER A 469 14.49 -21.70 -15.46
N HIS A 470 13.23 -21.67 -14.99
CA HIS A 470 12.29 -20.57 -15.24
C HIS A 470 12.66 -19.32 -14.43
N ILE A 471 12.64 -18.13 -15.06
CA ILE A 471 13.08 -16.87 -14.43
C ILE A 471 12.32 -16.54 -13.13
N ILE A 472 10.99 -16.73 -13.13
CA ILE A 472 10.17 -16.45 -11.94
C ILE A 472 10.57 -17.35 -10.77
N ASP A 473 10.86 -18.63 -11.02
CA ASP A 473 11.26 -19.57 -9.97
C ASP A 473 12.63 -19.20 -9.41
N SER A 474 13.58 -18.86 -10.29
CA SER A 474 14.91 -18.45 -9.85
C SER A 474 14.87 -17.16 -9.04
N LEU A 475 14.03 -16.19 -9.43
CA LEU A 475 13.84 -14.95 -8.66
C LEU A 475 13.15 -15.21 -7.32
N LYS A 476 12.12 -16.07 -7.27
CA LYS A 476 11.43 -16.44 -6.03
C LYS A 476 12.40 -17.12 -5.05
N LEU A 477 13.22 -18.05 -5.54
CA LEU A 477 14.25 -18.70 -4.72
C LEU A 477 15.26 -17.68 -4.21
N ALA A 478 15.75 -16.80 -5.08
CA ALA A 478 16.75 -15.81 -4.69
C ALA A 478 16.20 -14.82 -3.64
N ILE A 479 14.94 -14.36 -3.79
CA ILE A 479 14.25 -13.57 -2.76
C ILE A 479 14.16 -14.34 -1.45
N HIS A 480 13.71 -15.60 -1.50
CA HIS A 480 13.58 -16.45 -0.32
C HIS A 480 14.92 -16.57 0.44
N GLU A 481 16.00 -16.94 -0.25
CA GLU A 481 17.32 -17.12 0.35
C GLU A 481 17.85 -15.83 1.00
N ARG A 482 17.68 -14.69 0.32
CA ARG A 482 18.08 -13.36 0.80
C ARG A 482 17.28 -12.92 2.02
N ILE A 483 15.96 -13.10 2.00
CA ILE A 483 15.10 -12.81 3.15
C ILE A 483 15.49 -13.68 4.33
N GLN A 484 15.68 -15.00 4.13
CA GLN A 484 16.09 -15.89 5.21
C GLN A 484 17.45 -15.50 5.79
N LYS A 485 18.40 -15.09 4.94
CA LYS A 485 19.69 -14.55 5.40
C LYS A 485 19.50 -13.26 6.20
N GLY A 486 18.81 -12.26 5.66
CA GLY A 486 18.55 -11.00 6.34
C GLY A 486 17.80 -11.17 7.67
N LEU A 487 16.85 -12.11 7.76
CA LEU A 487 16.13 -12.42 8.99
C LEU A 487 17.04 -13.06 10.05
N ARG A 488 17.95 -13.95 9.64
CA ARG A 488 18.97 -14.49 10.54
C ARG A 488 19.90 -13.39 11.02
N ASP A 489 20.39 -12.56 10.12
CA ASP A 489 21.29 -11.44 10.46
C ASP A 489 20.61 -10.45 11.40
N PHE A 490 19.34 -10.09 11.14
CA PHE A 490 18.57 -9.22 12.03
C PHE A 490 18.26 -9.88 13.37
N SER A 491 17.94 -11.18 13.39
CA SER A 491 17.73 -11.92 14.64
C SER A 491 19.01 -11.97 15.47
N ILE A 492 20.18 -12.19 14.85
CA ILE A 492 21.48 -12.16 15.51
C ILE A 492 21.78 -10.75 16.00
N TYR A 493 21.55 -9.71 15.22
CA TYR A 493 21.72 -8.33 15.68
C TYR A 493 20.88 -8.02 16.92
N ARG A 494 19.64 -8.50 16.91
CA ARG A 494 18.63 -8.27 17.96
C ARG A 494 18.91 -9.03 19.26
N THR A 495 19.44 -10.26 19.17
CA THR A 495 19.59 -11.19 20.31
C THR A 495 21.04 -11.51 20.65
N GLY A 496 21.96 -11.13 19.78
CA GLY A 496 23.35 -11.55 19.76
C GLY A 496 24.21 -10.85 20.79
N SER A 497 24.92 -11.69 21.53
CA SER A 497 26.01 -11.35 22.44
C SER A 497 27.34 -11.28 21.68
N SER A 498 27.56 -10.23 20.88
CA SER A 498 28.91 -9.91 20.39
C SER A 498 29.79 -9.45 21.57
N ILE A 499 31.06 -9.85 21.58
CA ILE A 499 32.01 -9.57 22.67
C ILE A 499 32.36 -8.07 22.64
N GLY A 500 31.66 -7.27 23.45
CA GLY A 500 31.86 -5.83 23.60
C GLY A 500 31.00 -5.23 24.72
N TYR A 501 31.36 -4.04 25.21
CA TYR A 501 30.75 -3.37 26.37
C TYR A 501 29.42 -2.64 26.09
N ASP A 502 28.98 -2.55 24.83
CA ASP A 502 27.70 -1.94 24.40
C ASP A 502 26.68 -3.00 23.96
N LYS A 503 26.09 -3.74 24.90
CA LYS A 503 25.11 -4.81 24.61
C LYS A 503 23.67 -4.32 24.67
N PRO A 504 22.78 -4.70 23.73
CA PRO A 504 21.33 -4.64 23.96
C PRO A 504 20.97 -5.55 25.14
N VAL A 505 20.55 -4.97 26.27
CA VAL A 505 19.97 -5.74 27.36
C VAL A 505 18.47 -5.80 27.12
N LEU A 506 18.05 -6.71 26.24
CA LEU A 506 16.63 -7.00 26.07
C LEU A 506 16.09 -7.57 27.37
N THR A 507 15.17 -6.85 27.97
CA THR A 507 14.56 -7.22 29.23
C THR A 507 13.04 -7.10 29.15
N THR A 508 12.35 -8.02 29.82
CA THR A 508 10.92 -7.85 30.10
C THR A 508 10.68 -6.91 31.27
N PHE A 509 11.70 -6.67 32.10
CA PHE A 509 11.63 -5.90 33.33
C PHE A 509 12.30 -4.53 33.17
N ASP A 510 11.61 -3.48 33.57
CA ASP A 510 12.11 -2.12 33.64
C ASP A 510 11.91 -1.60 35.07
N SER A 511 12.99 -1.16 35.71
CA SER A 511 12.97 -0.67 37.10
C SER A 511 12.10 0.57 37.26
N ASP A 512 12.00 1.39 36.22
CA ASP A 512 11.22 2.61 36.26
C ASP A 512 9.74 2.33 36.42
N LEU A 513 9.26 1.24 35.80
CA LEU A 513 7.86 0.86 35.80
C LEU A 513 7.37 0.33 37.15
N VAL A 514 8.29 -0.07 38.03
CA VAL A 514 7.96 -0.53 39.39
C VAL A 514 8.14 0.55 40.46
N SER A 515 8.70 1.72 40.09
CA SER A 515 9.01 2.82 41.02
C SER A 515 7.80 3.24 41.84
N TYR A 516 6.67 3.56 41.18
CA TYR A 516 5.43 3.99 41.85
C TYR A 516 4.98 3.00 42.93
N TRP A 517 4.98 1.69 42.63
CA TRP A 517 4.60 0.69 43.62
C TRP A 517 5.63 0.56 44.75
N ASN A 518 6.92 0.57 44.42
CA ASN A 518 8.00 0.46 45.42
C ASN A 518 7.97 1.65 46.39
N ASP A 519 7.87 2.87 45.87
CA ASP A 519 7.81 4.08 46.68
C ASP A 519 6.60 4.09 47.61
N PHE A 520 5.44 3.64 47.11
CA PHE A 520 4.23 3.51 47.92
C PHE A 520 4.37 2.42 48.99
N GLU A 521 4.97 1.29 48.64
CA GLU A 521 5.25 0.19 49.56
C GLU A 521 6.18 0.62 50.69
N ASP A 522 7.24 1.35 50.38
CA ASP A 522 8.18 1.89 51.37
C ASP A 522 7.51 2.94 52.27
N GLN A 523 6.75 3.87 51.70
CA GLN A 523 5.99 4.86 52.48
C GLN A 523 4.95 4.20 53.39
N ALA A 524 4.20 3.21 52.88
CA ALA A 524 3.20 2.50 53.67
C ALA A 524 3.84 1.73 54.83
N ASN A 525 4.97 1.06 54.61
CA ASN A 525 5.70 0.37 55.66
C ASN A 525 6.26 1.35 56.70
N GLN A 526 6.83 2.47 56.27
CA GLN A 526 7.35 3.50 57.17
C GLN A 526 6.25 4.11 58.04
N VAL A 527 5.14 4.54 57.45
CA VAL A 527 4.00 5.12 58.20
C VAL A 527 3.39 4.08 59.14
N THR A 528 3.26 2.82 58.71
CA THR A 528 2.72 1.75 59.57
C THR A 528 3.64 1.47 60.75
N SER A 529 4.95 1.37 60.54
CA SER A 529 5.90 1.17 61.65
C SER A 529 5.92 2.32 62.66
N LEU A 530 5.68 3.56 62.21
CA LEU A 530 5.66 4.74 63.07
C LEU A 530 4.34 4.91 63.85
N PHE A 531 3.20 4.68 63.19
CA PHE A 531 1.89 5.07 63.71
C PHE A 531 0.94 3.89 64.02
N ASP A 532 1.20 2.69 63.49
CA ASP A 532 0.35 1.50 63.71
C ASP A 532 1.14 0.18 63.59
N PRO A 533 2.18 -0.05 64.41
CA PRO A 533 3.18 -1.11 64.21
C PRO A 533 2.63 -2.54 64.37
N ASN A 534 1.50 -2.70 65.06
CA ASN A 534 0.88 -4.01 65.27
C ASN A 534 -0.11 -4.40 64.16
N SER A 535 -0.32 -3.53 63.17
CA SER A 535 -1.33 -3.72 62.15
C SER A 535 -0.78 -4.41 60.91
N CYS A 536 -1.49 -5.43 60.44
CA CYS A 536 -1.18 -6.16 59.21
C CYS A 536 -1.86 -5.57 57.97
N TRP A 537 -2.48 -4.39 58.08
CA TRP A 537 -3.36 -3.83 57.04
C TRP A 537 -2.70 -3.78 55.66
N PHE A 538 -1.43 -3.37 55.57
CA PHE A 538 -0.74 -3.21 54.29
C PHE A 538 -0.41 -4.56 53.66
N LYS A 539 -0.05 -5.55 54.49
CA LYS A 539 0.18 -6.92 54.03
C LYS A 539 -1.10 -7.54 53.46
N ASP A 540 -2.23 -7.33 54.13
CA ASP A 540 -3.54 -7.84 53.70
C ASP A 540 -4.00 -7.12 52.42
N PHE A 541 -3.85 -5.80 52.37
CA PHE A 541 -4.16 -4.98 51.19
C PHE A 541 -3.36 -5.44 49.96
N ARG A 542 -2.02 -5.58 50.11
CA ARG A 542 -1.15 -6.06 49.04
C ARG A 542 -1.53 -7.46 48.58
N SER A 543 -1.80 -8.37 49.51
CA SER A 543 -2.14 -9.76 49.17
C SER A 543 -3.47 -9.83 48.40
N HIS A 544 -4.47 -9.05 48.82
CA HIS A 544 -5.76 -8.99 48.13
C HIS A 544 -5.64 -8.39 46.73
N LEU A 545 -4.90 -7.29 46.58
CA LEU A 545 -4.68 -6.67 45.27
C LEU A 545 -3.94 -7.60 44.30
N ILE A 546 -2.93 -8.33 44.78
CA ILE A 546 -2.21 -9.34 43.99
C ILE A 546 -3.18 -10.44 43.54
N GLU A 547 -4.07 -10.91 44.44
CA GLU A 547 -5.07 -11.92 44.11
C GLU A 547 -6.01 -11.46 42.99
N GLU A 548 -6.56 -10.24 43.06
CA GLU A 548 -7.43 -9.68 42.02
C GLU A 548 -6.72 -9.53 40.67
N ILE A 549 -5.44 -9.14 40.67
CA ILE A 549 -4.61 -9.05 39.45
C ILE A 549 -4.33 -10.44 38.87
N ASP A 550 -3.95 -11.41 39.70
CA ASP A 550 -3.67 -12.80 39.31
C ASP A 550 -4.96 -13.47 38.73
N GLU A 551 -6.14 -13.13 39.26
CA GLU A 551 -7.44 -13.53 38.71
C GLU A 551 -7.69 -12.94 37.32
N CYS A 552 -7.40 -11.65 37.11
CA CYS A 552 -7.52 -11.00 35.80
C CYS A 552 -6.62 -11.68 34.76
N ARG A 553 -5.38 -12.02 35.13
CA ARG A 553 -4.46 -12.79 34.27
C ARG A 553 -4.99 -14.19 33.97
N THR A 554 -5.58 -14.86 34.96
CA THR A 554 -6.17 -16.18 34.76
C THR A 554 -7.37 -16.11 33.79
N TYR A 555 -8.19 -15.07 33.91
CA TYR A 555 -9.30 -14.81 33.00
C TYR A 555 -8.81 -14.49 31.58
N TRP A 556 -7.77 -13.65 31.43
CA TRP A 556 -7.09 -13.40 30.14
C TRP A 556 -6.66 -14.68 29.43
N ARG A 557 -5.98 -15.58 30.16
CA ARG A 557 -5.49 -16.86 29.62
C ARG A 557 -6.64 -17.72 29.09
N LYS A 558 -7.77 -17.75 29.79
CA LYS A 558 -8.98 -18.47 29.35
C LYS A 558 -9.60 -17.80 28.12
N ALA A 559 -9.75 -16.48 28.13
CA ALA A 559 -10.35 -15.72 27.03
C ALA A 559 -9.57 -15.87 25.72
N ILE A 560 -8.24 -15.83 25.76
CA ILE A 560 -7.41 -15.95 24.54
C ILE A 560 -7.51 -17.33 23.88
N SER A 561 -7.82 -18.38 24.66
CA SER A 561 -7.93 -19.75 24.15
C SER A 561 -9.21 -20.04 23.35
N SER A 562 -10.22 -19.16 23.38
CA SER A 562 -11.47 -19.36 22.63
C SER A 562 -11.31 -19.09 21.13
N LYS A 563 -12.31 -19.44 20.30
CA LYS A 563 -12.29 -19.20 18.84
C LYS A 563 -12.77 -17.79 18.41
N GLU A 564 -13.20 -16.96 19.36
CA GLU A 564 -13.72 -15.61 19.07
C GLU A 564 -12.65 -14.63 18.57
N ASP A 565 -13.06 -13.49 18.04
CA ASP A 565 -12.15 -12.44 17.61
C ASP A 565 -11.28 -11.92 18.78
N TYR A 566 -10.01 -11.62 18.48
CA TYR A 566 -9.05 -11.16 19.50
C TYR A 566 -9.52 -9.84 20.15
N ARG A 567 -10.15 -8.96 19.37
CA ARG A 567 -10.63 -7.67 19.88
C ARG A 567 -11.83 -7.83 20.79
N THR A 568 -12.71 -8.81 20.63
CA THR A 568 -13.83 -9.00 21.56
C THR A 568 -13.38 -9.64 22.88
N LYS A 569 -12.43 -10.59 22.83
CA LYS A 569 -11.92 -11.34 23.99
C LYS A 569 -11.33 -10.48 25.10
N VAL A 570 -10.65 -9.40 24.72
CA VAL A 570 -9.80 -8.67 25.66
C VAL A 570 -10.57 -7.52 26.35
N ILE A 571 -11.77 -7.13 25.89
CA ILE A 571 -12.57 -6.01 26.47
C ILE A 571 -12.98 -6.37 27.89
N PRO A 572 -13.60 -7.54 28.14
CA PRO A 572 -14.05 -7.90 29.47
C PRO A 572 -12.88 -8.02 30.47
N VAL A 573 -11.69 -8.40 29.98
CA VAL A 573 -10.50 -8.50 30.83
C VAL A 573 -10.05 -7.11 31.31
N HIS A 574 -9.99 -6.14 30.40
CA HIS A 574 -9.59 -4.78 30.74
C HIS A 574 -10.61 -4.10 31.64
N GLU A 575 -11.91 -4.28 31.39
CA GLU A 575 -12.94 -3.75 32.28
C GLU A 575 -12.84 -4.37 33.68
N ARG A 576 -12.58 -5.68 33.79
CA ARG A 576 -12.36 -6.32 35.09
C ARG A 576 -11.16 -5.72 35.82
N TRP A 577 -10.03 -5.51 35.13
CA TRP A 577 -8.85 -4.88 35.72
C TRP A 577 -9.08 -3.41 36.09
N LYS A 578 -9.82 -2.66 35.26
CA LYS A 578 -10.17 -1.27 35.52
C LYS A 578 -11.01 -1.13 36.80
N ASN A 579 -11.94 -2.07 37.02
CA ASN A 579 -12.85 -2.09 38.16
C ASN A 579 -12.24 -2.58 39.48
N ILE A 580 -10.96 -2.95 39.52
CA ILE A 580 -10.24 -3.25 40.78
C ILE A 580 -10.15 -1.96 41.62
N LEU A 581 -10.70 -2.00 42.84
CA LEU A 581 -10.76 -0.88 43.77
C LEU A 581 -9.74 -1.03 44.91
N PRO A 582 -9.26 0.08 45.51
CA PRO A 582 -8.39 0.01 46.68
C PRO A 582 -9.25 -0.34 47.90
N THR A 583 -9.40 -1.64 48.17
CA THR A 583 -10.28 -2.18 49.23
C THR A 583 -9.47 -2.66 50.42
N ILE A 584 -9.84 -2.25 51.64
CA ILE A 584 -9.22 -2.67 52.90
C ILE A 584 -10.27 -3.26 53.83
N LYS A 585 -9.95 -4.40 54.46
CA LYS A 585 -10.80 -5.09 55.45
C LYS A 585 -10.37 -4.85 56.91
N SER A 586 -9.32 -4.05 57.14
CA SER A 586 -8.75 -3.74 58.45
C SER A 586 -9.38 -2.48 59.08
N ASN A 587 -9.51 -2.47 60.42
CA ASN A 587 -10.00 -1.33 61.21
C ASN A 587 -8.91 -0.27 61.49
N SER A 588 -7.79 -0.29 60.77
CA SER A 588 -6.68 0.66 60.98
C SER A 588 -7.03 2.08 60.47
N LEU A 589 -6.77 3.08 61.32
CA LEU A 589 -6.91 4.50 60.96
C LEU A 589 -5.90 4.93 59.89
N VAL A 590 -4.65 4.44 59.99
CA VAL A 590 -3.59 4.67 59.00
C VAL A 590 -4.02 4.12 57.63
N ALA A 591 -4.57 2.90 57.62
CA ALA A 591 -5.08 2.26 56.41
C ALA A 591 -6.21 3.08 55.75
N SER A 592 -7.13 3.60 56.56
CA SER A 592 -8.26 4.40 56.08
C SER A 592 -7.81 5.73 55.47
N LEU A 593 -6.83 6.41 56.07
CA LEU A 593 -6.26 7.65 55.57
C LEU A 593 -5.49 7.44 54.24
N MET A 594 -4.67 6.39 54.16
CA MET A 594 -3.92 6.06 52.95
C MET A 594 -4.85 5.72 51.78
N VAL A 595 -5.88 4.90 51.99
CA VAL A 595 -6.86 4.57 50.94
C VAL A 595 -7.71 5.76 50.54
N SER A 596 -8.08 6.63 51.48
CA SER A 596 -8.78 7.87 51.16
C SER A 596 -7.93 8.75 50.22
N SER A 597 -6.62 8.81 50.46
CA SER A 597 -5.67 9.53 49.60
C SER A 597 -5.57 8.93 48.19
N LEU A 598 -5.65 7.60 48.06
CA LEU A 598 -5.71 6.92 46.75
C LEU A 598 -7.01 7.19 45.99
N LYS A 599 -8.13 7.34 46.70
CA LYS A 599 -9.46 7.62 46.12
C LYS A 599 -9.68 9.09 45.79
N SER A 600 -8.98 10.01 46.47
CA SER A 600 -9.16 11.47 46.37
C SER A 600 -8.18 12.16 45.40
N GLY A 601 -7.40 11.39 44.62
CA GLY A 601 -6.36 11.91 43.75
C GLY A 601 -6.82 13.06 42.83
N VAL A 602 -5.99 14.12 42.77
CA VAL A 602 -6.24 15.42 42.11
C VAL A 602 -6.23 15.34 40.57
N CYS A 603 -6.05 14.15 39.98
CA CYS A 603 -6.00 13.97 38.53
C CYS A 603 -7.40 14.01 37.91
N ARG A 604 -7.70 15.04 37.10
CA ARG A 604 -8.96 15.17 36.34
C ARG A 604 -9.14 14.11 35.24
N SER A 605 -8.13 13.27 34.98
CA SER A 605 -8.18 12.16 34.02
C SER A 605 -8.57 10.86 34.73
N LYS A 606 -9.72 10.29 34.36
CA LYS A 606 -10.30 9.07 34.97
C LYS A 606 -9.45 7.80 34.87
N ASP A 607 -8.39 7.78 34.04
CA ASP A 607 -7.57 6.59 33.77
C ASP A 607 -6.08 6.76 34.14
N LEU A 608 -5.69 7.92 34.69
CA LEU A 608 -4.30 8.24 35.10
C LEU A 608 -4.28 8.75 36.55
N GLY A 609 -5.21 8.29 37.38
CA GLY A 609 -5.19 8.59 38.82
C GLY A 609 -4.04 7.88 39.51
N LEU A 610 -3.67 8.34 40.72
CA LEU A 610 -2.61 7.71 41.53
C LEU A 610 -2.87 6.20 41.72
N TRP A 611 -4.13 5.82 41.95
CA TRP A 611 -4.52 4.42 42.05
C TRP A 611 -4.26 3.62 40.76
N ASP A 612 -4.59 4.17 39.60
CA ASP A 612 -4.39 3.49 38.32
C ASP A 612 -2.90 3.29 38.02
N LEU A 613 -2.06 4.27 38.35
CA LEU A 613 -0.61 4.18 38.20
C LEU A 613 -0.01 3.13 39.16
N LEU A 614 -0.42 3.10 40.42
CA LEU A 614 0.02 2.09 41.39
C LEU A 614 -0.41 0.68 40.98
N LYS A 615 -1.68 0.53 40.56
CA LYS A 615 -2.22 -0.73 40.06
C LYS A 615 -1.47 -1.21 38.82
N ALA A 616 -1.16 -0.31 37.88
CA ALA A 616 -0.36 -0.62 36.69
C ALA A 616 1.07 -1.03 37.05
N SER A 617 1.72 -0.29 37.93
CA SER A 617 3.08 -0.56 38.42
C SER A 617 3.18 -1.93 39.11
N LEU A 618 2.23 -2.27 39.98
CA LEU A 618 2.15 -3.60 40.59
C LEU A 618 1.84 -4.70 39.56
N THR A 619 0.91 -4.44 38.65
CA THR A 619 0.59 -5.39 37.56
C THR A 619 1.83 -5.71 36.75
N PHE A 620 2.67 -4.71 36.45
CA PHE A 620 3.97 -4.90 35.80
C PHE A 620 4.94 -5.67 36.71
N LYS A 621 5.18 -5.23 37.96
CA LYS A 621 6.06 -5.90 38.94
C LYS A 621 5.75 -7.40 39.06
N ARG A 622 4.46 -7.76 39.03
CA ARG A 622 3.99 -9.14 39.20
C ARG A 622 4.02 -9.97 37.91
N HIS A 623 3.73 -9.36 36.76
CA HIS A 623 3.47 -10.10 35.51
C HIS A 623 4.30 -9.63 34.31
N HIS A 624 5.42 -8.92 34.49
CA HIS A 624 6.26 -8.42 33.39
C HIS A 624 6.66 -9.52 32.37
N GLN A 625 6.86 -10.77 32.80
CA GLN A 625 7.11 -11.93 31.92
C GLN A 625 5.95 -12.28 30.97
N HIS A 626 4.75 -11.75 31.23
CA HIS A 626 3.55 -11.89 30.41
C HIS A 626 3.24 -10.59 29.67
N ALA A 627 4.22 -10.09 28.90
CA ALA A 627 4.19 -8.80 28.23
C ALA A 627 2.85 -8.48 27.53
N LYS A 628 2.31 -9.41 26.72
CA LYS A 628 1.03 -9.18 26.03
C LYS A 628 -0.14 -8.84 26.96
N PHE A 629 -0.22 -9.49 28.12
CA PHE A 629 -1.26 -9.18 29.12
C PHE A 629 -1.02 -7.80 29.73
N VAL A 630 0.19 -7.56 30.23
CA VAL A 630 0.53 -6.32 30.94
C VAL A 630 0.36 -5.09 30.06
N TRP A 631 0.94 -5.10 28.86
CA TRP A 631 0.90 -3.96 27.94
C TRP A 631 -0.50 -3.67 27.41
N GLN A 632 -1.29 -4.70 27.07
CA GLN A 632 -2.66 -4.50 26.56
C GLN A 632 -3.64 -3.98 27.62
N ILE A 633 -3.36 -4.26 28.90
CA ILE A 633 -4.22 -3.85 30.01
C ILE A 633 -3.77 -2.52 30.61
N ALA A 634 -2.47 -2.33 30.84
CA ALA A 634 -1.93 -1.20 31.59
C ALA A 634 -0.95 -0.32 30.78
N GLY A 635 -0.81 -0.54 29.47
CA GLY A 635 0.22 0.11 28.64
C GLY A 635 0.21 1.65 28.71
N ARG A 636 -0.97 2.26 28.81
CA ARG A 636 -1.14 3.71 28.90
C ARG A 636 -0.58 4.28 30.20
N GLN A 637 -0.86 3.61 31.32
CA GLN A 637 -0.34 3.98 32.63
C GLN A 637 1.16 3.73 32.70
N LEU A 638 1.65 2.62 32.15
CA LEU A 638 3.08 2.28 32.14
C LEU A 638 3.89 3.26 31.29
N GLN A 639 3.37 3.68 30.15
CA GLN A 639 3.98 4.73 29.34
C GLN A 639 4.07 6.05 30.09
N PHE A 640 3.03 6.42 30.83
CA PHE A 640 3.06 7.63 31.65
C PHE A 640 4.13 7.54 32.75
N ILE A 641 4.20 6.40 33.44
CA ILE A 641 5.23 6.15 34.47
C ILE A 641 6.64 6.29 33.88
N LYS A 642 6.89 5.69 32.71
CA LYS A 642 8.18 5.79 32.03
C LYS A 642 8.51 7.21 31.60
N ALA A 643 7.56 7.92 30.99
CA ALA A 643 7.77 9.29 30.56
C ALA A 643 8.15 10.20 31.74
N CYS A 644 7.62 9.94 32.94
CA CYS A 644 7.97 10.68 34.16
C CYS A 644 9.32 10.26 34.79
N SER A 645 9.83 9.05 34.52
CA SER A 645 11.09 8.54 35.09
C SER A 645 12.31 8.93 34.27
N VAL A 646 12.16 9.15 32.97
CA VAL A 646 13.23 9.59 32.06
C VAL A 646 13.55 11.07 32.35
N GLN A 647 14.23 11.34 33.46
CA GLN A 647 14.85 12.63 33.74
C GLN A 647 16.25 12.67 33.11
N GLY A 648 16.53 13.74 32.36
CA GLY A 648 17.75 13.90 31.57
C GLY A 648 19.03 13.81 32.40
N GLY A 649 19.97 12.98 31.94
CA GLY A 649 21.33 12.89 32.48
C GLY A 649 22.22 14.10 32.20
N GLY A 650 21.67 15.20 31.65
CA GLY A 650 22.39 16.44 31.38
C GLY A 650 22.15 17.47 32.48
N GLN A 651 23.23 17.98 33.08
CA GLN A 651 23.19 19.16 33.93
C GLN A 651 22.78 20.38 33.07
N ASN A 652 21.47 20.68 32.99
CA ASN A 652 20.85 22.02 32.91
C ASN A 652 19.53 22.13 32.14
N ASP A 653 18.97 21.06 31.55
CA ASP A 653 17.63 21.13 30.95
C ASP A 653 16.68 20.12 31.60
N VAL A 654 15.86 20.58 32.54
CA VAL A 654 14.72 19.81 33.06
C VAL A 654 13.63 19.80 31.99
N LEU A 655 13.72 18.87 31.05
CA LEU A 655 12.66 18.60 30.08
C LEU A 655 11.48 17.94 30.81
N VAL A 656 10.47 18.75 31.15
CA VAL A 656 9.21 18.26 31.72
C VAL A 656 8.43 17.54 30.61
N PRO A 657 7.91 16.31 30.84
CA PRO A 657 7.09 15.61 29.85
C PRO A 657 5.87 16.45 29.46
N ILE A 658 5.59 16.57 28.16
CA ILE A 658 4.47 17.35 27.64
C ILE A 658 3.27 16.43 27.42
N PRO A 659 2.21 16.49 28.26
CA PRO A 659 1.02 15.67 28.04
C PRO A 659 0.22 16.19 26.83
N VAL A 660 0.07 15.35 25.81
CA VAL A 660 -0.72 15.67 24.60
C VAL A 660 -2.07 14.97 24.68
N VAL A 661 -3.15 15.72 24.44
CA VAL A 661 -4.49 15.13 24.38
C VAL A 661 -4.62 14.21 23.15
N SER A 662 -5.33 13.09 23.31
CA SER A 662 -5.47 12.04 22.28
C SER A 662 -5.85 12.58 20.88
N ARG A 663 -6.79 13.54 20.83
CA ARG A 663 -7.23 14.18 19.57
C ARG A 663 -6.11 14.90 18.82
N VAL A 664 -5.13 15.47 19.52
CA VAL A 664 -3.99 16.18 18.91
C VAL A 664 -2.90 15.17 18.56
N TYR A 665 -2.61 14.23 19.47
CA TYR A 665 -1.58 13.21 19.28
C TYR A 665 -1.79 12.40 17.99
N LYS A 666 -3.05 12.06 17.64
CA LYS A 666 -3.39 11.35 16.40
C LYS A 666 -2.88 12.04 15.12
N PHE A 667 -2.73 13.37 15.11
CA PHE A 667 -2.29 14.14 13.95
C PHE A 667 -0.79 14.44 13.91
N LEU A 668 -0.08 14.24 15.03
CA LEU A 668 1.36 14.49 15.07
C LEU A 668 2.10 13.42 14.27
N ARG A 669 3.13 13.85 13.54
CA ARG A 669 4.01 13.00 12.73
C ARG A 669 5.47 13.36 13.04
N PRO A 670 6.40 12.41 12.92
CA PRO A 670 7.81 12.73 13.05
C PRO A 670 8.23 13.71 11.95
N ASP A 671 9.01 14.72 12.30
CA ASP A 671 9.59 15.66 11.34
C ASP A 671 10.86 15.03 10.76
N THR A 672 10.72 14.35 9.62
CA THR A 672 11.81 13.59 8.97
C THR A 672 13.01 14.48 8.65
N ARG A 673 12.77 15.71 8.17
CA ARG A 673 13.82 16.67 7.85
C ARG A 673 14.61 17.09 9.08
N ARG A 674 13.93 17.31 10.20
CA ARG A 674 14.59 17.64 11.47
C ARG A 674 15.43 16.46 11.98
N ILE A 675 14.93 15.24 11.87
CA ILE A 675 15.64 14.02 12.27
C ILE A 675 16.91 13.86 11.43
N GLU A 676 16.81 13.97 10.11
CA GLU A 676 17.96 13.88 9.20
C GLU A 676 19.03 14.93 9.49
N ARG A 677 18.63 16.19 9.72
CA ARG A 677 19.57 17.25 10.11
C ARG A 677 20.25 16.99 11.45
N ALA A 678 19.51 16.44 12.41
CA ALA A 678 20.08 16.13 13.72
C ALA A 678 21.13 15.01 13.63
N LEU A 679 20.89 13.99 12.80
CA LEU A 679 21.83 12.91 12.54
C LEU A 679 23.09 13.42 11.84
N ALA A 680 22.93 14.21 10.78
CA ALA A 680 24.06 14.78 10.03
C ALA A 680 24.98 15.63 10.92
N ASN A 681 24.40 16.46 11.81
CA ASN A 681 25.19 17.27 12.74
C ASN A 681 25.94 16.41 13.78
N GLN A 682 25.35 15.28 14.21
CA GLN A 682 26.03 14.36 15.13
C GLN A 682 27.22 13.68 14.46
N GLU A 683 27.09 13.28 13.19
CA GLU A 683 28.19 12.71 12.41
C GLU A 683 29.35 13.71 12.22
N GLU A 684 29.06 14.99 11.92
CA GLU A 684 30.09 16.04 11.84
C GLU A 684 30.80 16.27 13.18
N ASP A 685 30.10 16.20 14.32
CA ASP A 685 30.72 16.33 15.65
C ASP A 685 31.62 15.13 15.99
N PHE A 686 31.32 13.93 15.49
CA PHE A 686 32.17 12.74 15.65
C PHE A 686 33.39 12.74 14.72
N GLU A 687 33.30 13.33 13.52
CA GLU A 687 34.46 13.47 12.61
C GLU A 687 35.43 14.59 13.05
N ASN A 688 34.95 15.56 13.82
CA ASN A 688 35.74 16.68 14.33
C ASN A 688 36.31 16.46 15.76
N ALA A 689 35.98 15.33 16.41
CA ALA A 689 36.47 14.93 17.73
C ALA A 689 37.56 13.85 17.65
#